data_AF-A0A7E6D8Y6-F1
#
_entry.id   AF-A0A7E6D8Y6-F1
#
_cell.length_a   1.000
_cell.length_b   1.000
_cell.length_c   1.000
_cell.angle_alpha   90.00
_cell.angle_beta   90.00
_cell.angle_gamma   90.00
#
_symmetry.space_group_name_H-M   'P 1'
#
loop_
_entity.id
_entity.type
_entity.pdbx_description
1 polymer ?
#
loop_
_entity_poly.entity_id
_entity_poly.type
_entity_poly.pdbx_seq_one_letter_code
_entity_poly.pdbx_strand_id
1 'polypeptide(L)'
;MSGGAGLYGTEGILPARRTLRPQGKGPWQQLWETPTLLWEAPRLGLDTAQGLELLSLLGALLALGALLLPQLRHLLVYLLLWAAYLSACQVGQVFLYFQWDSLLLETGFLAVLVAPLWQPPHHKQPPQGGLAGALPHEALPFWLVRWLLFRLMFASGVVKLTSRCPAWWGLTALTYHYETQCLPTPAAWFAHHLPVWLHKLSVVATFLIEIAVPPLFFAPVRRLRLAAFYSQVLLQVLIIVTGNYNFFNLLTLVLTTALLDDQHLAARSGNSRRRKTPASRPKALLALLLELTVYGLLAYGTVHYFGLEVDWEHHTIRSRTTFTFHQFSQWLKTVTLPTMWLGGASLAWELLAALWRWTQVRGWLRKLWAAVQLSIFGSATVAMFLVSLVPYSYVEPSTHGRLWTEAHRLFGAVEHLQLASSYGLFRRMTGLGGRPEVVLEGSYDGHHWTEIDFMYKPGNVSWPPPVVAPHQPRLDWQMWFAALGPHTHSPWFTSLVLCLLQGKEPVIRLIQHDVARYPFHKQPPTYVRAQRYKYWFSQPGEQGQWWRRQWVEEFFPPVSLGDPTLDTLLRQFGFQDKSPPRARSSGNSLARALLWVRKQLSPLEAPTLLWGLILAVGAVRVVQALLGPRPSRSSPPPREEKHRPAPKKDPGAATEQAAPAPSNCNSSSQTTRRKK
;
A
#
# COMPACT_ATOMS: atom_id res chain seq x y z
N MET A 1 -6.26 17.76 -7.07
CA MET A 1 -6.89 19.06 -6.78
C MET A 1 -8.20 19.24 -7.54
N SER A 2 -8.21 19.22 -8.88
CA SER A 2 -9.45 19.27 -9.71
C SER A 2 -10.59 18.42 -9.15
N GLY A 3 -10.38 17.11 -9.00
CA GLY A 3 -11.38 16.21 -8.42
C GLY A 3 -11.70 16.44 -6.93
N GLY A 4 -10.83 17.12 -6.18
CA GLY A 4 -11.13 17.54 -4.81
C GLY A 4 -12.20 18.62 -4.76
N ALA A 5 -12.20 19.56 -5.72
CA ALA A 5 -13.26 20.54 -5.88
C ALA A 5 -14.60 19.90 -6.30
N GLY A 6 -14.57 18.90 -7.20
CA GLY A 6 -15.76 18.15 -7.62
C GLY A 6 -16.36 17.25 -6.55
N LEU A 7 -15.54 16.60 -5.72
CA LEU A 7 -16.04 15.73 -4.65
C LEU A 7 -16.45 16.51 -3.41
N TYR A 8 -15.65 17.52 -3.01
CA TYR A 8 -15.70 18.11 -1.67
C TYR A 8 -15.90 19.63 -1.61
N GLY A 9 -15.86 20.34 -2.74
CA GLY A 9 -16.09 21.78 -2.80
C GLY A 9 -17.53 22.17 -2.46
N THR A 10 -17.82 23.47 -2.36
CA THR A 10 -19.19 23.97 -2.08
C THR A 10 -20.20 23.54 -3.13
N GLU A 11 -19.74 23.39 -4.38
CA GLU A 11 -20.50 22.94 -5.55
C GLU A 11 -20.26 21.45 -5.89
N GLY A 12 -19.62 20.71 -4.99
CA GLY A 12 -19.26 19.30 -5.18
C GLY A 12 -20.33 18.31 -4.73
N ILE A 13 -20.14 17.03 -5.05
CA ILE A 13 -21.10 15.95 -4.74
C ILE A 13 -21.35 15.83 -3.23
N LEU A 14 -20.30 15.86 -2.40
CA LEU A 14 -20.37 15.77 -0.94
C LEU A 14 -19.54 16.87 -0.25
N PRO A 15 -20.05 18.13 -0.19
CA PRO A 15 -19.32 19.28 0.33
C PRO A 15 -18.75 19.05 1.74
N ALA A 16 -17.42 19.15 1.87
CA ALA A 16 -16.67 18.83 3.10
C ALA A 16 -17.18 19.57 4.35
N ARG A 17 -17.71 20.78 4.17
CA ARG A 17 -18.31 21.63 5.23
C ARG A 17 -19.42 20.94 6.04
N ARG A 18 -20.03 19.85 5.53
CA ARG A 18 -21.09 19.10 6.23
C ARG A 18 -20.57 18.23 7.38
N THR A 19 -19.31 17.77 7.32
CA THR A 19 -18.71 16.91 8.36
C THR A 19 -18.26 17.72 9.57
N LEU A 20 -17.50 18.80 9.37
CA LEU A 20 -16.91 19.61 10.44
C LEU A 20 -17.84 20.73 10.92
N ARG A 21 -18.99 20.33 11.51
CA ARG A 21 -19.92 21.24 12.19
C ARG A 21 -19.46 21.45 13.65
N PRO A 22 -19.16 22.69 14.11
CA PRO A 22 -18.77 22.94 15.49
C PRO A 22 -19.94 22.65 16.46
N GLN A 23 -19.78 21.67 17.35
CA GLN A 23 -20.83 21.20 18.28
C GLN A 23 -20.82 21.93 19.64
N GLY A 24 -20.17 23.10 19.77
CA GLY A 24 -19.98 23.80 21.04
C GLY A 24 -19.01 23.14 22.05
N LYS A 25 -18.64 21.87 21.84
CA LYS A 25 -17.66 21.11 22.65
C LYS A 25 -16.29 21.80 22.70
N GLY A 26 -15.51 21.55 23.75
CA GLY A 26 -14.14 22.07 23.88
C GLY A 26 -13.20 21.56 22.76
N PRO A 27 -12.17 22.33 22.36
CA PRO A 27 -11.36 22.04 21.18
C PRO A 27 -10.59 20.70 21.27
N TRP A 28 -10.11 20.33 22.46
CA TRP A 28 -9.47 19.03 22.69
C TRP A 28 -10.44 17.86 22.47
N GLN A 29 -11.68 17.99 22.94
CA GLN A 29 -12.71 16.96 22.73
C GLN A 29 -13.10 16.84 21.26
N GLN A 30 -13.25 17.96 20.53
CA GLN A 30 -13.50 17.93 19.09
C GLN A 30 -12.37 17.22 18.32
N LEU A 31 -11.11 17.49 18.69
CA LEU A 31 -9.94 16.86 18.07
C LEU A 31 -9.83 15.36 18.42
N TRP A 32 -10.22 14.94 19.63
CA TRP A 32 -10.22 13.52 20.01
C TRP A 32 -11.37 12.74 19.35
N GLU A 33 -12.59 13.29 19.34
CA GLU A 33 -13.74 12.67 18.66
C GLU A 33 -13.56 12.63 17.13
N THR A 34 -12.87 13.64 16.55
CA THR A 34 -12.62 13.76 15.11
C THR A 34 -11.19 14.25 14.85
N PRO A 35 -10.21 13.33 14.71
CA PRO A 35 -8.78 13.68 14.61
C PRO A 35 -8.44 14.25 13.23
N THR A 36 -8.63 15.56 13.07
CA THR A 36 -8.32 16.28 11.84
C THR A 36 -7.68 17.65 12.08
N LEU A 37 -6.62 17.94 11.34
CA LEU A 37 -5.97 19.25 11.25
C LEU A 37 -6.87 20.31 10.57
N LEU A 38 -7.97 19.88 9.93
CA LEU A 38 -8.90 20.76 9.22
C LEU A 38 -9.77 21.60 10.18
N TRP A 39 -9.78 21.31 11.47
CA TRP A 39 -10.31 22.21 12.51
C TRP A 39 -9.58 23.58 12.56
N GLU A 40 -8.32 23.63 12.09
CA GLU A 40 -7.52 24.87 12.05
C GLU A 40 -7.71 25.68 10.74
N ALA A 41 -8.28 25.08 9.69
CA ALA A 41 -8.49 25.76 8.40
C ALA A 41 -9.27 27.10 8.51
N PRO A 42 -10.31 27.24 9.38
CA PRO A 42 -10.98 28.51 9.59
C PRO A 42 -10.08 29.60 10.20
N ARG A 43 -9.09 29.24 11.04
CA ARG A 43 -8.12 30.21 11.60
C ARG A 43 -7.17 30.74 10.51
N LEU A 44 -6.90 29.93 9.49
CA LEU A 44 -6.17 30.33 8.29
C LEU A 44 -7.04 31.09 7.26
N GLY A 45 -8.30 31.36 7.57
CA GLY A 45 -9.25 32.03 6.67
C GLY A 45 -9.61 31.19 5.43
N LEU A 46 -9.60 29.86 5.55
CA LEU A 46 -9.90 28.90 4.48
C LEU A 46 -11.20 28.14 4.76
N ASP A 47 -11.97 27.83 3.71
CA ASP A 47 -13.05 26.85 3.80
C ASP A 47 -12.49 25.42 3.95
N THR A 48 -13.28 24.48 4.49
CA THR A 48 -12.84 23.09 4.74
C THR A 48 -12.30 22.41 3.47
N ALA A 49 -12.89 22.67 2.31
CA ALA A 49 -12.41 22.15 1.02
C ALA A 49 -11.05 22.75 0.60
N GLN A 50 -10.80 24.03 0.91
CA GLN A 50 -9.51 24.69 0.64
C GLN A 50 -8.44 24.24 1.63
N GLY A 51 -8.81 24.02 2.90
CA GLY A 51 -7.94 23.39 3.89
C GLY A 51 -7.52 21.98 3.47
N LEU A 52 -8.43 21.18 2.93
CA LEU A 52 -8.14 19.84 2.40
C LEU A 52 -7.20 19.89 1.19
N GLU A 53 -7.36 20.86 0.29
CA GLU A 53 -6.42 21.09 -0.81
C GLU A 53 -5.03 21.52 -0.33
N LEU A 54 -4.94 22.46 0.62
CA LEU A 54 -3.67 22.89 1.22
C LEU A 54 -2.96 21.73 1.92
N LEU A 55 -3.70 20.94 2.70
CA LEU A 55 -3.17 19.79 3.43
C LEU A 55 -2.70 18.68 2.47
N SER A 56 -3.43 18.47 1.37
CA SER A 56 -3.03 17.55 0.29
C SER A 56 -1.75 18.02 -0.42
N LEU A 57 -1.61 19.32 -0.69
CA LEU A 57 -0.40 19.90 -1.29
C LEU A 57 0.81 19.80 -0.35
N LEU A 58 0.65 20.17 0.92
CA LEU A 58 1.72 20.09 1.93
C LEU A 58 2.14 18.62 2.15
N GLY A 59 1.19 17.69 2.22
CA GLY A 59 1.47 16.26 2.28
C GLY A 59 2.23 15.76 1.05
N ALA A 60 1.82 16.15 -0.16
CA ALA A 60 2.53 15.78 -1.39
C ALA A 60 3.97 16.34 -1.43
N LEU A 61 4.17 17.61 -1.04
CA LEU A 61 5.49 18.25 -0.97
C LEU A 61 6.39 17.60 0.09
N LEU A 62 5.85 17.26 1.27
CA LEU A 62 6.59 16.54 2.31
C LEU A 62 6.96 15.11 1.88
N ALA A 63 6.06 14.40 1.17
CA ALA A 63 6.33 13.07 0.65
C ALA A 63 7.41 13.08 -0.44
N LEU A 64 7.33 14.01 -1.40
CA LEU A 64 8.38 14.25 -2.40
C LEU A 64 9.71 14.64 -1.73
N GLY A 65 9.65 15.50 -0.72
CA GLY A 65 10.80 15.88 0.11
C GLY A 65 11.47 14.66 0.77
N ALA A 66 10.71 13.80 1.45
CA ALA A 66 11.22 12.57 2.05
C ALA A 66 11.77 11.59 1.00
N LEU A 67 11.16 11.50 -0.18
CA LEU A 67 11.67 10.68 -1.29
C LEU A 67 13.03 11.20 -1.81
N LEU A 68 13.20 12.51 -1.98
CA LEU A 68 14.40 13.12 -2.56
C LEU A 68 15.54 13.35 -1.55
N LEU A 69 15.23 13.83 -0.35
CA LEU A 69 16.20 14.28 0.65
C LEU A 69 16.28 13.30 1.84
N PRO A 70 17.44 12.69 2.12
CA PRO A 70 17.61 11.83 3.30
C PRO A 70 17.23 12.50 4.62
N GLN A 71 17.52 13.79 4.77
CA GLN A 71 17.28 14.59 5.98
C GLN A 71 15.79 14.61 6.39
N LEU A 72 14.87 14.52 5.43
CA LEU A 72 13.42 14.52 5.68
C LEU A 72 12.86 13.12 6.02
N ARG A 73 13.72 12.09 6.12
CA ARG A 73 13.34 10.73 6.55
C ARG A 73 13.56 10.57 8.05
N HIS A 74 12.73 11.22 8.85
CA HIS A 74 12.74 11.15 10.31
C HIS A 74 11.31 11.18 10.86
N LEU A 75 11.15 10.76 12.12
CA LEU A 75 9.85 10.47 12.76
C LEU A 75 8.78 11.56 12.53
N LEU A 76 9.13 12.83 12.72
CA LEU A 76 8.17 13.95 12.62
C LEU A 76 7.56 14.11 11.22
N VAL A 77 8.33 13.90 10.14
CA VAL A 77 7.79 14.01 8.77
C VAL A 77 6.80 12.89 8.48
N TYR A 78 7.08 11.66 8.91
CA TYR A 78 6.13 10.56 8.75
C TYR A 78 4.87 10.76 9.62
N LEU A 79 5.01 11.31 10.82
CA LEU A 79 3.88 11.64 11.69
C LEU A 79 2.99 12.74 11.08
N LEU A 80 3.59 13.78 10.49
CA LEU A 80 2.87 14.83 9.76
C LEU A 80 2.16 14.30 8.51
N LEU A 81 2.81 13.40 7.75
CA LEU A 81 2.21 12.74 6.59
C LEU A 81 1.01 11.87 6.99
N TRP A 82 1.15 11.08 8.05
CA TRP A 82 0.07 10.26 8.60
C TRP A 82 -1.09 11.13 9.11
N ALA A 83 -0.81 12.17 9.91
CA ALA A 83 -1.83 13.07 10.42
C ALA A 83 -2.55 13.84 9.30
N ALA A 84 -1.83 14.26 8.25
CA ALA A 84 -2.42 14.87 7.06
C ALA A 84 -3.37 13.92 6.32
N TYR A 85 -3.01 12.65 6.20
CA TYR A 85 -3.85 11.65 5.53
C TYR A 85 -5.06 11.23 6.38
N LEU A 86 -4.90 11.08 7.70
CA LEU A 86 -5.99 10.84 8.65
C LEU A 86 -7.02 11.98 8.59
N SER A 87 -6.52 13.22 8.64
CA SER A 87 -7.34 14.44 8.51
C SER A 87 -8.19 14.47 7.25
N ALA A 88 -7.64 13.97 6.13
CA ALA A 88 -8.37 13.84 4.87
C ALA A 88 -9.42 12.73 4.93
N CYS A 89 -9.10 11.56 5.48
CA CYS A 89 -10.03 10.42 5.60
C CYS A 89 -11.24 10.77 6.48
N GLN A 90 -11.05 11.48 7.60
CA GLN A 90 -12.14 11.92 8.48
C GLN A 90 -13.17 12.85 7.80
N VAL A 91 -12.76 13.60 6.77
CA VAL A 91 -13.62 14.54 6.02
C VAL A 91 -14.09 13.98 4.68
N GLY A 92 -13.35 13.02 4.13
CA GLY A 92 -13.50 12.51 2.77
C GLY A 92 -14.68 11.57 2.53
N GLN A 93 -15.41 11.19 3.58
CA GLN A 93 -16.64 10.39 3.50
C GLN A 93 -16.43 9.11 2.65
N VAL A 94 -17.45 8.65 1.92
CA VAL A 94 -17.39 7.44 1.05
C VAL A 94 -16.25 7.46 0.01
N PHE A 95 -15.73 8.64 -0.35
CA PHE A 95 -14.67 8.79 -1.34
C PHE A 95 -13.24 8.61 -0.78
N LEU A 96 -13.06 8.56 0.55
CA LEU A 96 -11.79 8.18 1.23
C LEU A 96 -12.01 7.07 2.30
N TYR A 97 -13.01 6.21 2.11
CA TYR A 97 -13.32 5.09 3.02
C TYR A 97 -13.21 3.74 2.29
N PHE A 98 -12.03 3.46 1.72
CA PHE A 98 -11.72 2.18 1.08
C PHE A 98 -10.59 1.45 1.82
N GLN A 99 -10.51 0.11 1.70
CA GLN A 99 -9.56 -0.71 2.48
C GLN A 99 -8.08 -0.37 2.26
N TRP A 100 -7.70 0.22 1.12
CA TRP A 100 -6.34 0.72 0.89
C TRP A 100 -6.06 2.05 1.58
N ASP A 101 -7.07 2.90 1.79
CA ASP A 101 -6.91 4.14 2.56
C ASP A 101 -6.62 3.77 4.04
N SER A 102 -7.36 2.80 4.58
CA SER A 102 -7.10 2.21 5.90
C SER A 102 -5.74 1.51 5.99
N LEU A 103 -5.32 0.76 4.95
CA LEU A 103 -3.98 0.16 4.90
C LEU A 103 -2.87 1.23 4.85
N LEU A 104 -3.11 2.36 4.19
CA LEU A 104 -2.14 3.47 4.14
C LEU A 104 -2.07 4.23 5.47
N LEU A 105 -3.16 4.33 6.23
CA LEU A 105 -3.13 4.86 7.60
C LEU A 105 -2.35 3.94 8.55
N GLU A 106 -2.65 2.64 8.55
CA GLU A 106 -1.94 1.67 9.39
C GLU A 106 -0.45 1.57 8.99
N THR A 107 -0.13 1.46 7.71
CA THR A 107 1.27 1.45 7.22
C THR A 107 1.98 2.78 7.47
N GLY A 108 1.27 3.91 7.33
CA GLY A 108 1.80 5.25 7.59
C GLY A 108 2.18 5.43 9.05
N PHE A 109 1.36 4.93 9.99
CA PHE A 109 1.70 4.93 11.41
C PHE A 109 2.90 4.02 11.72
N LEU A 110 2.96 2.82 11.12
CA LEU A 110 4.15 1.96 11.26
C LEU A 110 5.42 2.61 10.70
N ALA A 111 5.32 3.44 9.65
CA ALA A 111 6.46 4.21 9.15
C ALA A 111 6.99 5.25 10.16
N VAL A 112 6.13 5.80 11.03
CA VAL A 112 6.55 6.66 12.17
C VAL A 112 7.46 5.88 13.13
N LEU A 113 7.15 4.61 13.38
CA LEU A 113 7.94 3.73 14.26
C LEU A 113 9.21 3.19 13.60
N VAL A 114 9.20 2.98 12.27
CA VAL A 114 10.37 2.54 11.49
C VAL A 114 11.37 3.68 11.23
N ALA A 115 10.92 4.93 11.26
CA ALA A 115 11.76 6.09 10.97
C ALA A 115 12.86 6.32 12.02
N PRO A 116 14.09 6.69 11.61
CA PRO A 116 15.16 6.98 12.56
C PRO A 116 14.84 8.24 13.36
N LEU A 117 15.01 8.16 14.68
CA LEU A 117 14.79 9.28 15.61
C LEU A 117 15.74 10.45 15.37
N TRP A 118 16.99 10.17 14.99
CA TRP A 118 18.00 11.18 14.69
C TRP A 118 19.00 10.62 13.68
N GLN A 119 19.31 11.37 12.62
CA GLN A 119 20.37 11.00 11.68
C GLN A 119 21.69 11.65 12.14
N PRO A 120 22.71 10.88 12.56
CA PRO A 120 24.03 11.47 12.85
C PRO A 120 24.66 12.01 11.56
N PRO A 121 25.42 13.12 11.62
CA PRO A 121 26.06 13.70 10.43
C PRO A 121 26.90 12.68 9.65
N HIS A 122 26.87 12.76 8.31
CA HIS A 122 27.41 11.74 7.39
C HIS A 122 28.83 11.25 7.70
N HIS A 123 29.70 12.10 8.27
CA HIS A 123 31.07 11.75 8.67
C HIS A 123 31.19 10.74 9.83
N LYS A 124 30.11 10.40 10.54
CA LYS A 124 30.14 9.50 11.71
C LYS A 124 29.22 8.27 11.60
N GLN A 125 28.87 7.85 10.39
CA GLN A 125 28.28 6.52 10.19
C GLN A 125 29.39 5.45 10.25
N PRO A 126 29.36 4.50 11.21
CA PRO A 126 30.26 3.35 11.15
C PRO A 126 29.89 2.48 9.93
N PRO A 127 30.86 1.79 9.31
CA PRO A 127 30.58 0.99 8.11
C PRO A 127 29.54 -0.09 8.40
N GLN A 128 28.55 -0.22 7.51
CA GLN A 128 27.39 -1.14 7.60
C GLN A 128 27.76 -2.65 7.55
N GLY A 129 29.03 -3.00 7.78
CA GLY A 129 29.59 -4.35 7.71
C GLY A 129 29.86 -5.01 9.06
N GLY A 130 29.36 -4.48 10.18
CA GLY A 130 29.58 -5.00 11.53
C GLY A 130 28.28 -5.35 12.26
N LEU A 131 28.31 -6.41 13.09
CA LEU A 131 27.15 -6.86 13.90
C LEU A 131 26.77 -5.93 15.07
N ALA A 132 27.42 -4.75 15.14
CA ALA A 132 27.36 -3.79 16.24
C ALA A 132 26.95 -2.37 15.78
N GLY A 133 26.39 -2.24 14.57
CA GLY A 133 25.92 -0.97 14.01
C GLY A 133 24.43 -0.69 14.17
N ALA A 134 23.60 -1.74 14.30
CA ALA A 134 22.16 -1.63 14.48
C ALA A 134 21.80 -1.32 15.94
N LEU A 135 20.91 -0.35 16.17
CA LEU A 135 20.35 -0.07 17.49
C LEU A 135 19.49 -1.26 17.97
N PRO A 136 19.49 -1.59 19.28
CA PRO A 136 18.83 -2.80 19.78
C PRO A 136 17.34 -2.96 19.42
N HIS A 137 16.63 -1.85 19.20
CA HIS A 137 15.20 -1.79 18.94
C HIS A 137 14.80 -1.90 17.45
N GLU A 138 15.74 -1.78 16.49
CA GLU A 138 15.43 -1.68 15.05
C GLU A 138 14.60 -2.85 14.50
N ALA A 139 14.74 -4.05 15.06
CA ALA A 139 13.99 -5.22 14.62
C ALA A 139 12.48 -5.15 14.91
N LEU A 140 12.05 -4.37 15.92
CA LEU A 140 10.69 -4.39 16.46
C LEU A 140 9.67 -3.67 15.54
N PRO A 141 9.92 -2.45 15.02
CA PRO A 141 9.04 -1.83 14.04
C PRO A 141 8.93 -2.64 12.73
N PHE A 142 10.05 -3.20 12.25
CA PHE A 142 10.04 -4.11 11.09
C PHE A 142 9.32 -5.44 11.37
N TRP A 143 9.17 -5.84 12.63
CA TRP A 143 8.30 -6.96 13.00
C TRP A 143 6.81 -6.60 12.88
N LEU A 144 6.40 -5.39 13.26
CA LEU A 144 5.02 -4.91 13.03
C LEU A 144 4.66 -4.88 11.54
N VAL A 145 5.59 -4.48 10.67
CA VAL A 145 5.39 -4.49 9.21
C VAL A 145 5.20 -5.91 8.67
N ARG A 146 5.98 -6.88 9.18
CA ARG A 146 5.79 -8.32 8.89
C ARG A 146 4.42 -8.83 9.38
N TRP A 147 3.98 -8.39 10.56
CA TRP A 147 2.67 -8.75 11.14
C TRP A 147 1.48 -8.11 10.41
N LEU A 148 1.61 -6.87 9.94
CA LEU A 148 0.62 -6.24 9.06
C LEU A 148 0.48 -7.00 7.74
N LEU A 149 1.60 -7.32 7.07
CA LEU A 149 1.59 -8.11 5.85
C LEU A 149 0.97 -9.50 6.06
N PHE A 150 1.27 -10.16 7.19
CA PHE A 150 0.63 -11.42 7.57
C PHE A 150 -0.90 -11.29 7.66
N ARG A 151 -1.40 -10.34 8.45
CA ARG A 151 -2.85 -10.09 8.59
C ARG A 151 -3.50 -9.76 7.25
N LEU A 152 -2.89 -8.88 6.47
CA LEU A 152 -3.40 -8.44 5.17
C LEU A 152 -3.61 -9.62 4.22
N MET A 153 -2.58 -10.46 4.02
CA MET A 153 -2.67 -11.59 3.10
C MET A 153 -3.59 -12.70 3.64
N PHE A 154 -3.38 -13.13 4.90
CA PHE A 154 -4.13 -14.23 5.50
C PHE A 154 -5.63 -13.94 5.59
N ALA A 155 -6.01 -12.74 6.05
CA ALA A 155 -7.41 -12.36 6.08
C ALA A 155 -8.00 -12.27 4.66
N SER A 156 -7.29 -11.65 3.71
CA SER A 156 -7.75 -11.54 2.31
C SER A 156 -7.99 -12.90 1.66
N GLY A 157 -7.18 -13.92 1.95
CA GLY A 157 -7.42 -15.30 1.49
C GLY A 157 -8.57 -15.98 2.22
N VAL A 158 -8.57 -15.96 3.55
CA VAL A 158 -9.59 -16.67 4.35
C VAL A 158 -11.00 -16.10 4.16
N VAL A 159 -11.18 -14.79 3.95
CA VAL A 159 -12.52 -14.23 3.74
C VAL A 159 -13.20 -14.80 2.50
N LYS A 160 -12.44 -15.11 1.44
CA LYS A 160 -12.96 -15.65 0.17
C LYS A 160 -13.68 -16.97 0.39
N LEU A 161 -13.12 -17.86 1.23
CA LEU A 161 -13.73 -19.13 1.59
C LEU A 161 -14.85 -18.97 2.65
N THR A 162 -14.67 -18.14 3.70
CA THR A 162 -15.74 -17.90 4.69
C THR A 162 -16.98 -17.24 4.10
N SER A 163 -16.88 -16.58 2.95
CA SER A 163 -17.97 -15.89 2.25
C SER A 163 -19.12 -16.80 1.77
N ARG A 164 -18.84 -18.11 1.64
CA ARG A 164 -19.67 -19.13 0.96
C ARG A 164 -19.97 -18.83 -0.52
N CYS A 165 -19.16 -18.00 -1.20
CA CYS A 165 -19.33 -17.71 -2.63
C CYS A 165 -19.09 -18.97 -3.49
N PRO A 166 -20.05 -19.42 -4.31
CA PRO A 166 -19.89 -20.62 -5.13
C PRO A 166 -18.72 -20.55 -6.11
N ALA A 167 -18.37 -19.37 -6.63
CA ALA A 167 -17.25 -19.22 -7.56
C ALA A 167 -15.87 -19.42 -6.89
N TRP A 168 -15.71 -19.01 -5.62
CA TRP A 168 -14.48 -19.27 -4.86
C TRP A 168 -14.33 -20.75 -4.51
N TRP A 169 -15.42 -21.41 -4.11
CA TRP A 169 -15.41 -22.85 -3.79
C TRP A 169 -15.32 -23.74 -5.05
N GLY A 170 -15.99 -23.40 -6.15
CA GLY A 170 -15.90 -24.11 -7.42
C GLY A 170 -14.61 -23.85 -8.22
N LEU A 171 -13.67 -23.07 -7.66
CA LEU A 171 -12.42 -22.61 -8.28
C LEU A 171 -12.60 -21.77 -9.57
N THR A 172 -13.82 -21.38 -9.93
CA THR A 172 -14.11 -20.59 -11.14
C THR A 172 -14.00 -19.07 -10.93
N ALA A 173 -13.69 -18.60 -9.72
CA ALA A 173 -13.67 -17.18 -9.38
C ALA A 173 -12.93 -16.28 -10.39
N LEU A 174 -11.75 -16.71 -10.89
CA LEU A 174 -10.97 -15.91 -11.85
C LEU A 174 -11.56 -15.86 -13.26
N THR A 175 -12.45 -16.77 -13.67
CA THR A 175 -13.11 -16.65 -14.99
C THR A 175 -13.96 -15.38 -15.08
N TYR A 176 -14.56 -14.97 -13.95
CA TYR A 176 -15.35 -13.74 -13.85
C TYR A 176 -14.52 -12.53 -13.40
N HIS A 177 -13.50 -12.73 -12.56
CA HIS A 177 -12.79 -11.63 -11.90
C HIS A 177 -12.26 -10.57 -12.86
N TYR A 178 -11.70 -11.00 -13.99
CA TYR A 178 -11.07 -10.11 -14.96
C TYR A 178 -12.05 -9.14 -15.65
N GLU A 179 -13.32 -9.53 -15.84
CA GLU A 179 -14.38 -8.65 -16.38
C GLU A 179 -15.10 -7.86 -15.26
N THR A 180 -15.32 -8.44 -14.07
CA THR A 180 -16.15 -7.82 -13.02
C THR A 180 -15.41 -6.93 -12.03
N GLN A 181 -14.07 -6.97 -11.97
CA GLN A 181 -13.23 -6.05 -11.19
C GLN A 181 -13.50 -4.57 -11.51
N CYS A 182 -13.34 -3.65 -10.55
CA CYS A 182 -13.77 -2.26 -10.74
C CYS A 182 -13.14 -1.55 -11.96
N LEU A 183 -11.81 -1.60 -12.12
CA LEU A 183 -11.09 -0.96 -13.23
C LEU A 183 -10.16 -1.99 -13.89
N PRO A 184 -10.64 -2.77 -14.88
CA PRO A 184 -9.79 -3.67 -15.64
C PRO A 184 -8.80 -2.90 -16.52
N THR A 185 -7.72 -3.58 -16.92
CA THR A 185 -6.79 -3.10 -17.98
C THR A 185 -7.06 -3.86 -19.29
N PRO A 186 -6.41 -3.52 -20.43
CA PRO A 186 -6.52 -4.33 -21.64
C PRO A 186 -6.00 -5.76 -21.44
N ALA A 187 -5.02 -5.96 -20.54
CA ALA A 187 -4.52 -7.27 -20.17
C ALA A 187 -5.56 -8.14 -19.45
N ALA A 188 -6.60 -7.55 -18.86
CA ALA A 188 -7.72 -8.28 -18.29
C ALA A 188 -8.53 -9.04 -19.35
N TRP A 189 -8.74 -8.44 -20.52
CA TRP A 189 -9.43 -9.07 -21.66
C TRP A 189 -8.65 -10.30 -22.13
N PHE A 190 -7.34 -10.14 -22.36
CA PHE A 190 -6.46 -11.27 -22.72
C PHE A 190 -6.39 -12.35 -21.64
N ALA A 191 -6.38 -11.96 -20.35
CA ALA A 191 -6.40 -12.92 -19.24
C ALA A 191 -7.73 -13.68 -19.13
N HIS A 192 -8.87 -13.02 -19.34
CA HIS A 192 -10.21 -13.64 -19.30
C HIS A 192 -10.33 -14.79 -20.30
N HIS A 193 -9.81 -14.63 -21.53
CA HIS A 193 -9.83 -15.66 -22.57
C HIS A 193 -8.82 -16.82 -22.38
N LEU A 194 -8.07 -16.87 -21.27
CA LEU A 194 -7.26 -18.04 -20.94
C LEU A 194 -8.13 -19.30 -20.66
N PRO A 195 -7.60 -20.52 -20.86
CA PRO A 195 -8.35 -21.75 -20.62
C PRO A 195 -8.87 -21.88 -19.17
N VAL A 196 -10.08 -22.41 -19.01
CA VAL A 196 -10.75 -22.56 -17.70
C VAL A 196 -9.94 -23.41 -16.70
N TRP A 197 -9.15 -24.38 -17.16
CA TRP A 197 -8.26 -25.16 -16.28
C TRP A 197 -7.16 -24.28 -15.67
N LEU A 198 -6.62 -23.32 -16.43
CA LEU A 198 -5.60 -22.39 -15.97
C LEU A 198 -6.20 -21.38 -14.99
N HIS A 199 -7.41 -20.88 -15.25
CA HIS A 199 -8.16 -20.05 -14.29
C HIS A 199 -8.36 -20.75 -12.94
N LYS A 200 -8.75 -22.03 -12.95
CA LYS A 200 -8.92 -22.82 -11.71
C LYS A 200 -7.59 -23.02 -10.98
N LEU A 201 -6.52 -23.36 -11.70
CA LEU A 201 -5.17 -23.46 -11.14
C LEU A 201 -4.69 -22.12 -10.54
N SER A 202 -5.02 -21.00 -11.17
CA SER A 202 -4.71 -19.66 -10.67
C SER A 202 -5.50 -19.31 -9.39
N VAL A 203 -6.73 -19.80 -9.21
CA VAL A 203 -7.45 -19.70 -7.93
C VAL A 203 -6.77 -20.54 -6.84
N VAL A 204 -6.33 -21.76 -7.17
CA VAL A 204 -5.55 -22.61 -6.25
C VAL A 204 -4.24 -21.93 -5.84
N ALA A 205 -3.52 -21.33 -6.79
CA ALA A 205 -2.31 -20.55 -6.53
C ALA A 205 -2.59 -19.31 -5.66
N THR A 206 -3.73 -18.64 -5.87
CA THR A 206 -4.17 -17.51 -5.03
C THR A 206 -4.38 -17.98 -3.58
N PHE A 207 -5.12 -19.07 -3.35
CA PHE A 207 -5.29 -19.61 -1.99
C PHE A 207 -3.96 -20.05 -1.35
N LEU A 208 -3.04 -20.64 -2.12
CA LEU A 208 -1.71 -21.01 -1.61
C LEU A 208 -0.93 -19.77 -1.14
N ILE A 209 -0.87 -18.72 -1.96
CA ILE A 209 -0.11 -17.50 -1.68
C ILE A 209 -0.78 -16.65 -0.59
N GLU A 210 -2.11 -16.63 -0.52
CA GLU A 210 -2.85 -15.84 0.48
C GLU A 210 -3.05 -16.55 1.82
N ILE A 211 -3.12 -17.88 1.88
CA ILE A 211 -3.48 -18.61 3.12
C ILE A 211 -2.31 -19.44 3.66
N ALA A 212 -1.62 -20.21 2.81
CA ALA A 212 -0.60 -21.18 3.25
C ALA A 212 0.82 -20.59 3.32
N VAL A 213 1.13 -19.59 2.49
CA VAL A 213 2.43 -18.89 2.48
C VAL A 213 2.63 -17.90 3.65
N PRO A 214 1.64 -17.11 4.12
CA PRO A 214 1.88 -16.08 5.13
C PRO A 214 2.51 -16.56 6.46
N PRO A 215 2.23 -17.76 7.00
CA PRO A 215 2.98 -18.29 8.14
C PRO A 215 4.51 -18.35 7.92
N LEU A 216 4.96 -18.50 6.68
CA LEU A 216 6.38 -18.51 6.32
C LEU A 216 7.06 -17.14 6.48
N PHE A 217 6.30 -16.04 6.63
CA PHE A 217 6.86 -14.71 6.90
C PHE A 217 7.66 -14.67 8.22
N PHE A 218 7.30 -15.53 9.19
CA PHE A 218 7.98 -15.69 10.47
C PHE A 218 8.99 -16.86 10.48
N ALA A 219 9.22 -17.53 9.35
CA ALA A 219 10.11 -18.69 9.31
C ALA A 219 11.59 -18.30 9.56
N PRO A 220 12.32 -19.04 10.43
CA PRO A 220 13.73 -18.77 10.70
C PRO A 220 14.63 -19.11 9.49
N VAL A 221 14.14 -19.92 8.55
CA VAL A 221 14.87 -20.29 7.32
C VAL A 221 14.72 -19.18 6.27
N ARG A 222 15.82 -18.48 5.99
CA ARG A 222 15.89 -17.40 4.97
C ARG A 222 15.27 -17.77 3.63
N ARG A 223 15.50 -19.00 3.13
CA ARG A 223 14.99 -19.42 1.81
C ARG A 223 13.47 -19.45 1.76
N LEU A 224 12.81 -19.90 2.84
CA LEU A 224 11.35 -19.88 2.94
C LEU A 224 10.80 -18.44 2.96
N ARG A 225 11.45 -17.50 3.69
CA ARG A 225 11.08 -16.08 3.64
C ARG A 225 11.30 -15.44 2.27
N LEU A 226 12.34 -15.82 1.53
CA LEU A 226 12.56 -15.36 0.16
C LEU A 226 11.55 -15.95 -0.84
N ALA A 227 11.21 -17.24 -0.73
CA ALA A 227 10.17 -17.86 -1.55
C ALA A 227 8.81 -17.19 -1.28
N ALA A 228 8.49 -16.94 -0.01
CA ALA A 228 7.32 -16.18 0.39
C ALA A 228 7.33 -14.77 -0.25
N PHE A 229 8.42 -14.00 -0.12
CA PHE A 229 8.59 -12.70 -0.79
C PHE A 229 8.30 -12.77 -2.29
N TYR A 230 8.97 -13.66 -3.04
CA TYR A 230 8.80 -13.73 -4.49
C TYR A 230 7.39 -14.15 -4.90
N SER A 231 6.74 -15.05 -4.16
CA SER A 231 5.35 -15.44 -4.43
C SER A 231 4.35 -14.30 -4.19
N GLN A 232 4.55 -13.48 -3.15
CA GLN A 232 3.75 -12.27 -2.94
C GLN A 232 4.00 -11.23 -4.05
N VAL A 233 5.27 -10.99 -4.41
CA VAL A 233 5.62 -10.07 -5.51
C VAL A 233 4.98 -10.49 -6.82
N LEU A 234 5.02 -11.78 -7.18
CA LEU A 234 4.37 -12.33 -8.37
C LEU A 234 2.87 -12.06 -8.36
N LEU A 235 2.17 -12.37 -7.26
CA LEU A 235 0.73 -12.13 -7.12
C LEU A 235 0.39 -10.64 -7.27
N GLN A 236 1.11 -9.74 -6.58
CA GLN A 236 0.84 -8.30 -6.66
C GLN A 236 1.12 -7.73 -8.06
N VAL A 237 2.18 -8.20 -8.75
CA VAL A 237 2.49 -7.78 -10.13
C VAL A 237 1.44 -8.25 -11.12
N LEU A 238 0.98 -9.51 -11.03
CA LEU A 238 -0.10 -10.02 -11.89
C LEU A 238 -1.39 -9.22 -11.70
N ILE A 239 -1.75 -8.90 -10.45
CA ILE A 239 -2.91 -8.08 -10.13
C ILE A 239 -2.79 -6.66 -10.73
N ILE A 240 -1.62 -6.01 -10.61
CA ILE A 240 -1.36 -4.68 -11.24
C ILE A 240 -1.50 -4.74 -12.77
N VAL A 241 -0.99 -5.81 -13.40
CA VAL A 241 -1.05 -5.96 -14.86
C VAL A 241 -2.50 -6.08 -15.32
N THR A 242 -3.35 -6.85 -14.63
CA THR A 242 -4.74 -7.08 -15.03
C THR A 242 -5.76 -6.09 -14.48
N GLY A 243 -5.42 -5.27 -13.47
CA GLY A 243 -6.39 -4.40 -12.80
C GLY A 243 -5.77 -3.22 -12.05
N ASN A 244 -6.45 -2.07 -12.10
CA ASN A 244 -6.05 -0.88 -11.35
C ASN A 244 -6.71 -0.85 -9.96
N TYR A 245 -5.94 -1.21 -8.93
CA TYR A 245 -6.32 -1.09 -7.53
C TYR A 245 -5.55 0.02 -6.81
N ASN A 246 -5.40 1.20 -7.45
CA ASN A 246 -4.76 2.37 -6.84
C ASN A 246 -3.30 2.04 -6.43
N PHE A 247 -2.80 2.65 -5.36
CA PHE A 247 -1.55 2.29 -4.71
C PHE A 247 -1.59 0.98 -3.90
N PHE A 248 -2.70 0.22 -3.83
CA PHE A 248 -2.81 -0.94 -2.92
C PHE A 248 -1.73 -2.00 -3.14
N ASN A 249 -1.55 -2.45 -4.38
CA ASN A 249 -0.56 -3.48 -4.71
C ASN A 249 0.87 -2.94 -4.55
N LEU A 250 1.11 -1.66 -4.87
CA LEU A 250 2.40 -0.99 -4.67
C LEU A 250 2.75 -0.88 -3.18
N LEU A 251 1.78 -0.55 -2.33
CA LEU A 251 1.93 -0.52 -0.88
C LEU A 251 2.21 -1.92 -0.34
N THR A 252 1.50 -2.93 -0.84
CA THR A 252 1.75 -4.35 -0.48
C THR A 252 3.15 -4.80 -0.92
N LEU A 253 3.62 -4.40 -2.11
CA LEU A 253 5.00 -4.64 -2.56
C LEU A 253 6.03 -3.96 -1.63
N VAL A 254 5.76 -2.75 -1.13
CA VAL A 254 6.61 -2.10 -0.11
C VAL A 254 6.59 -2.90 1.20
N LEU A 255 5.42 -3.35 1.68
CA LEU A 255 5.30 -4.19 2.89
C LEU A 255 6.10 -5.51 2.77
N THR A 256 6.11 -6.16 1.59
CA THR A 256 6.90 -7.39 1.38
C THR A 256 8.40 -7.20 1.54
N THR A 257 8.93 -5.98 1.41
CA THR A 257 10.37 -5.73 1.62
C THR A 257 10.83 -6.07 3.05
N ALA A 258 9.94 -6.06 4.05
CA ALA A 258 10.25 -6.49 5.41
C ALA A 258 10.50 -8.01 5.57
N LEU A 259 10.34 -8.79 4.50
CA LEU A 259 10.74 -10.20 4.43
C LEU A 259 12.21 -10.38 4.00
N LEU A 260 12.84 -9.35 3.44
CA LEU A 260 14.21 -9.39 2.92
C LEU A 260 15.24 -9.15 4.03
N ASP A 261 16.34 -9.89 3.99
CA ASP A 261 17.52 -9.63 4.84
C ASP A 261 18.44 -8.58 4.19
N ASP A 262 19.20 -7.82 5.00
CA ASP A 262 20.22 -6.85 4.54
C ASP A 262 21.17 -7.45 3.48
N GLN A 263 21.51 -8.73 3.62
CA GLN A 263 22.40 -9.43 2.69
C GLN A 263 21.82 -9.55 1.27
N HIS A 264 20.50 -9.47 1.12
CA HIS A 264 19.83 -9.52 -0.19
C HIS A 264 19.79 -8.13 -0.84
N LEU A 265 19.61 -7.08 -0.02
CA LEU A 265 19.65 -5.68 -0.44
C LEU A 265 21.09 -5.26 -0.80
N ALA A 266 22.06 -5.55 0.07
CA ALA A 266 23.47 -5.17 -0.10
C ALA A 266 24.18 -5.96 -1.21
N ALA A 267 23.76 -7.19 -1.54
CA ALA A 267 24.38 -7.98 -2.61
C ALA A 267 24.32 -7.31 -3.99
N ARG A 268 23.39 -6.36 -4.20
CA ARG A 268 23.27 -5.57 -5.44
C ARG A 268 24.17 -4.34 -5.47
N SER A 269 24.85 -4.01 -4.36
CA SER A 269 25.72 -2.83 -4.23
C SER A 269 27.15 -3.22 -3.83
N GLY A 270 28.06 -3.22 -4.81
CA GLY A 270 29.49 -3.00 -4.53
C GLY A 270 30.25 -4.10 -3.76
N ASN A 271 30.32 -5.32 -4.31
CA ASN A 271 31.52 -6.17 -4.20
C ASN A 271 32.00 -6.57 -2.79
N SER A 272 31.10 -6.68 -1.79
CA SER A 272 31.46 -7.23 -0.48
C SER A 272 31.66 -8.76 -0.54
N ARG A 273 32.89 -9.21 -0.84
CA ARG A 273 33.34 -10.61 -0.62
C ARG A 273 33.45 -10.94 0.87
N ARG A 274 32.36 -10.79 1.62
CA ARG A 274 32.27 -11.16 3.03
C ARG A 274 32.42 -12.68 3.13
N ARG A 275 33.58 -13.12 3.66
CA ARG A 275 33.99 -14.52 3.76
C ARG A 275 32.85 -15.33 4.39
N LYS A 276 32.22 -16.23 3.63
CA LYS A 276 31.15 -17.10 4.16
C LYS A 276 31.74 -17.91 5.31
N THR A 277 31.35 -17.60 6.55
CA THR A 277 31.52 -18.55 7.65
C THR A 277 30.76 -19.82 7.25
N PRO A 278 31.41 -21.00 7.23
CA PRO A 278 30.70 -22.22 6.94
C PRO A 278 29.67 -22.43 8.05
N ALA A 279 28.38 -22.36 7.70
CA ALA A 279 27.34 -22.83 8.59
C ALA A 279 27.68 -24.28 8.96
N SER A 280 27.67 -24.61 10.26
CA SER A 280 28.04 -25.96 10.69
C SER A 280 27.17 -26.98 9.95
N ARG A 281 27.80 -28.01 9.36
CA ARG A 281 27.14 -29.01 8.51
C ARG A 281 25.76 -29.46 9.03
N PRO A 282 25.55 -29.80 10.32
CA PRO A 282 24.22 -30.13 10.86
C PRO A 282 23.19 -28.99 10.76
N LYS A 283 23.55 -27.72 10.99
CA LYS A 283 22.61 -26.58 10.86
C LYS A 283 22.21 -26.34 9.41
N ALA A 284 23.13 -26.54 8.46
CA ALA A 284 22.83 -26.47 7.03
C ALA A 284 21.91 -27.62 6.57
N LEU A 285 22.18 -28.84 7.04
CA LEU A 285 21.37 -30.02 6.76
C LEU A 285 19.95 -29.89 7.35
N LEU A 286 19.83 -29.48 8.62
CA LEU A 286 18.54 -29.27 9.27
C LEU A 286 17.69 -28.19 8.56
N ALA A 287 18.31 -27.10 8.12
CA ALA A 287 17.62 -26.07 7.35
C ALA A 287 17.15 -26.57 5.97
N LEU A 288 17.93 -27.43 5.30
CA LEU A 288 17.56 -28.05 4.03
C LEU A 288 16.42 -29.08 4.22
N LEU A 289 16.47 -29.91 5.26
CA LEU A 289 15.41 -30.86 5.58
C LEU A 289 14.11 -30.13 5.90
N LEU A 290 14.14 -29.08 6.73
CA LEU A 290 12.97 -28.26 7.03
C LEU A 290 12.42 -27.56 5.77
N GLU A 291 13.30 -27.08 4.88
CA GLU A 291 12.90 -26.51 3.58
C GLU A 291 12.18 -27.53 2.69
N LEU A 292 12.75 -28.74 2.53
CA LEU A 292 12.15 -29.82 1.73
C LEU A 292 10.84 -30.31 2.34
N THR A 293 10.75 -30.46 3.67
CA THR A 293 9.51 -30.83 4.36
C THR A 293 8.43 -29.77 4.18
N VAL A 294 8.75 -28.47 4.27
CA VAL A 294 7.76 -27.40 4.05
C VAL A 294 7.26 -27.39 2.59
N TYR A 295 8.13 -27.47 1.60
CA TYR A 295 7.68 -27.53 0.20
C TYR A 295 6.92 -28.83 -0.12
N GLY A 296 7.34 -29.97 0.45
CA GLY A 296 6.63 -31.25 0.32
C GLY A 296 5.23 -31.22 0.93
N LEU A 297 5.07 -30.64 2.13
CA LEU A 297 3.77 -30.47 2.77
C LEU A 297 2.87 -29.50 2.00
N LEU A 298 3.42 -28.41 1.44
CA LEU A 298 2.66 -27.48 0.59
C LEU A 298 2.22 -28.15 -0.71
N ALA A 299 3.10 -28.89 -1.38
CA ALA A 299 2.77 -29.62 -2.61
C ALA A 299 1.70 -30.71 -2.36
N TYR A 300 1.93 -31.57 -1.36
CA TYR A 300 0.97 -32.60 -0.94
C TYR A 300 -0.38 -32.00 -0.55
N GLY A 301 -0.38 -30.95 0.29
CA GLY A 301 -1.60 -30.26 0.70
C GLY A 301 -2.34 -29.63 -0.48
N THR A 302 -1.62 -29.09 -1.48
CA THR A 302 -2.24 -28.53 -2.69
C THR A 302 -2.92 -29.62 -3.51
N VAL A 303 -2.24 -30.74 -3.77
CA VAL A 303 -2.80 -31.89 -4.51
C VAL A 303 -4.00 -32.49 -3.76
N HIS A 304 -3.89 -32.64 -2.44
CA HIS A 304 -4.91 -33.28 -1.59
C HIS A 304 -6.17 -32.40 -1.42
N TYR A 305 -6.02 -31.13 -1.06
CA TYR A 305 -7.16 -30.23 -0.77
C TYR A 305 -7.83 -29.65 -2.02
N PHE A 306 -7.12 -29.58 -3.16
CA PHE A 306 -7.65 -29.09 -4.43
C PHE A 306 -7.75 -30.17 -5.52
N GLY A 307 -7.60 -31.44 -5.16
CA GLY A 307 -7.90 -32.60 -6.01
C GLY A 307 -7.27 -32.49 -7.38
N LEU A 308 -5.94 -32.27 -7.42
CA LEU A 308 -5.22 -32.02 -8.67
C LEU A 308 -4.98 -33.33 -9.43
N GLU A 309 -5.67 -33.47 -10.55
CA GLU A 309 -5.61 -34.63 -11.45
C GLU A 309 -5.09 -34.14 -12.82
N VAL A 310 -4.01 -34.76 -13.32
CA VAL A 310 -3.40 -34.39 -14.62
C VAL A 310 -3.99 -35.26 -15.72
N ASP A 311 -4.65 -34.60 -16.67
CA ASP A 311 -5.23 -35.20 -17.87
C ASP A 311 -4.19 -35.12 -19.00
N TRP A 312 -3.40 -36.19 -19.13
CA TRP A 312 -2.26 -36.25 -20.07
C TRP A 312 -2.69 -36.27 -21.53
N GLU A 313 -3.89 -36.79 -21.85
CA GLU A 313 -4.42 -36.79 -23.21
C GLU A 313 -4.70 -35.36 -23.67
N HIS A 314 -5.47 -34.61 -22.86
CA HIS A 314 -5.89 -33.25 -23.19
C HIS A 314 -4.89 -32.17 -22.75
N HIS A 315 -3.78 -32.55 -22.11
CA HIS A 315 -2.80 -31.66 -21.49
C HIS A 315 -3.44 -30.63 -20.53
N THR A 316 -4.47 -31.04 -19.78
CA THR A 316 -5.19 -30.16 -18.83
C THR A 316 -5.03 -30.60 -17.38
N ILE A 317 -5.21 -29.67 -16.46
CA ILE A 317 -5.20 -29.94 -15.01
C ILE A 317 -6.62 -29.81 -14.49
N ARG A 318 -7.19 -30.93 -14.05
CA ARG A 318 -8.49 -30.97 -13.37
C ARG A 318 -8.25 -30.65 -11.88
N SER A 319 -9.10 -29.81 -11.30
CA SER A 319 -8.97 -29.36 -9.90
C SER A 319 -10.34 -29.14 -9.27
N ARG A 320 -10.51 -29.59 -8.02
CA ARG A 320 -11.76 -29.57 -7.26
C ARG A 320 -11.47 -29.43 -5.75
N THR A 321 -12.17 -28.56 -5.03
CA THR A 321 -12.06 -28.53 -3.56
C THR A 321 -12.56 -29.85 -2.98
N THR A 322 -11.70 -30.59 -2.29
CA THR A 322 -12.04 -31.90 -1.69
C THR A 322 -12.57 -31.79 -0.26
N PHE A 323 -12.39 -30.62 0.36
CA PHE A 323 -12.84 -30.31 1.72
C PHE A 323 -14.18 -29.55 1.73
N THR A 324 -14.92 -29.69 2.83
CA THR A 324 -16.22 -29.03 3.06
C THR A 324 -16.07 -27.69 3.79
N PHE A 325 -17.10 -26.84 3.72
CA PHE A 325 -17.19 -25.63 4.55
C PHE A 325 -17.09 -25.94 6.05
N HIS A 326 -17.63 -27.07 6.52
CA HIS A 326 -17.58 -27.45 7.92
C HIS A 326 -16.15 -27.75 8.37
N GLN A 327 -15.43 -28.60 7.63
CA GLN A 327 -14.01 -28.88 7.88
C GLN A 327 -13.17 -27.60 7.81
N PHE A 328 -13.43 -26.70 6.85
CA PHE A 328 -12.74 -25.41 6.77
C PHE A 328 -13.02 -24.49 7.97
N SER A 329 -14.27 -24.41 8.45
CA SER A 329 -14.61 -23.61 9.64
C SER A 329 -14.01 -24.22 10.92
N GLN A 330 -13.97 -25.55 11.04
CA GLN A 330 -13.25 -26.22 12.13
C GLN A 330 -11.75 -25.93 12.08
N TRP A 331 -11.12 -26.10 10.91
CA TRP A 331 -9.71 -25.76 10.66
C TRP A 331 -9.42 -24.31 11.04
N LEU A 332 -10.25 -23.36 10.58
CA LEU A 332 -10.07 -21.94 10.87
C LEU A 332 -10.15 -21.64 12.37
N LYS A 333 -11.10 -22.26 13.09
CA LYS A 333 -11.21 -22.18 14.56
C LYS A 333 -9.98 -22.75 15.26
N THR A 334 -9.41 -23.84 14.75
CA THR A 334 -8.18 -24.42 15.30
C THR A 334 -6.91 -23.64 14.95
N VAL A 335 -6.89 -22.86 13.85
CA VAL A 335 -5.70 -22.15 13.38
C VAL A 335 -5.63 -20.69 13.84
N THR A 336 -6.77 -19.99 13.96
CA THR A 336 -6.80 -18.53 14.24
C THR A 336 -6.18 -18.17 15.59
N LEU A 337 -6.33 -19.03 16.62
CA LEU A 337 -5.69 -18.78 17.92
C LEU A 337 -4.18 -19.14 17.92
N PRO A 338 -3.73 -20.29 17.38
CA PRO A 338 -2.31 -20.57 17.16
C PRO A 338 -1.57 -19.56 16.27
N THR A 339 -2.19 -18.92 15.29
CA THR A 339 -1.52 -17.85 14.51
C THR A 339 -1.32 -16.58 15.32
N MET A 340 -2.24 -16.23 16.23
CA MET A 340 -2.02 -15.18 17.23
C MET A 340 -0.86 -15.53 18.16
N TRP A 341 -0.78 -16.77 18.64
CA TRP A 341 0.33 -17.25 19.47
C TRP A 341 1.67 -17.32 18.73
N LEU A 342 1.67 -17.69 17.44
CA LEU A 342 2.86 -17.64 16.59
C LEU A 342 3.38 -16.21 16.45
N GLY A 343 2.47 -15.24 16.27
CA GLY A 343 2.78 -13.81 16.32
C GLY A 343 3.40 -13.42 17.67
N GLY A 344 2.71 -13.72 18.78
CA GLY A 344 3.18 -13.40 20.14
C GLY A 344 4.55 -14.02 20.48
N ALA A 345 4.78 -15.29 20.11
CA ALA A 345 6.06 -15.96 20.31
C ALA A 345 7.17 -15.39 19.42
N SER A 346 6.85 -15.02 18.17
CA SER A 346 7.79 -14.34 17.27
C SER A 346 8.20 -12.96 17.80
N LEU A 347 7.23 -12.19 18.31
CA LEU A 347 7.48 -10.90 18.96
C LEU A 347 8.30 -11.06 20.24
N ALA A 348 7.97 -12.03 21.10
CA ALA A 348 8.72 -12.34 22.31
C ALA A 348 10.18 -12.70 21.99
N TRP A 349 10.43 -13.45 20.92
CA TRP A 349 11.78 -13.76 20.45
C TRP A 349 12.55 -12.52 19.96
N GLU A 350 11.92 -11.63 19.19
CA GLU A 350 12.54 -10.37 18.75
C GLU A 350 12.81 -9.42 19.92
N LEU A 351 11.93 -9.38 20.94
CA LEU A 351 12.12 -8.64 22.19
C LEU A 351 13.28 -9.21 23.02
N LEU A 352 13.38 -10.53 23.18
CA LEU A 352 14.52 -11.18 23.83
C LEU A 352 15.83 -10.93 23.08
N ALA A 353 15.80 -10.97 21.74
CA ALA A 353 16.95 -10.62 20.91
C ALA A 353 17.32 -9.12 21.02
N ALA A 354 16.34 -8.23 21.17
CA ALA A 354 16.57 -6.80 21.41
C ALA A 354 17.18 -6.53 22.80
N LEU A 355 16.67 -7.19 23.85
CA LEU A 355 17.26 -7.16 25.19
C LEU A 355 18.69 -7.72 25.20
N TRP A 356 18.97 -8.80 24.46
CA TRP A 356 20.31 -9.33 24.30
C TRP A 356 21.24 -8.37 23.53
N ARG A 357 20.77 -7.71 22.47
CA ARG A 357 21.53 -6.64 21.79
C ARG A 357 21.82 -5.47 22.75
N TRP A 358 20.89 -5.14 23.64
CA TRP A 358 21.06 -4.09 24.65
C TRP A 358 22.10 -4.43 25.73
N THR A 359 22.23 -5.69 26.17
CA THR A 359 23.29 -6.05 27.15
C THR A 359 24.70 -5.88 26.58
N GLN A 360 24.87 -5.99 25.25
CA GLN A 360 26.13 -5.78 24.53
C GLN A 360 26.51 -4.30 24.31
N VAL A 361 25.63 -3.34 24.64
CA VAL A 361 25.90 -1.90 24.44
C VAL A 361 26.96 -1.42 25.44
N ARG A 362 28.10 -0.94 24.91
CA ARG A 362 29.22 -0.41 25.69
C ARG A 362 29.02 1.07 26.08
N GLY A 363 29.28 1.38 27.35
CA GLY A 363 29.22 2.72 27.93
C GLY A 363 27.88 3.05 28.58
N TRP A 364 27.91 3.52 29.83
CA TRP A 364 26.71 3.69 30.68
C TRP A 364 25.64 4.59 30.07
N LEU A 365 25.99 5.82 29.66
CA LEU A 365 25.06 6.77 29.02
C LEU A 365 24.40 6.18 27.75
N ARG A 366 25.15 5.46 26.92
CA ARG A 366 24.62 4.81 25.72
C ARG A 366 23.70 3.65 26.05
N LYS A 367 24.01 2.87 27.10
CA LYS A 367 23.17 1.77 27.57
C LYS A 367 21.87 2.29 28.21
N LEU A 368 21.91 3.42 28.92
CA LEU A 368 20.73 4.10 29.45
C LEU A 368 19.84 4.63 28.32
N TRP A 369 20.41 5.37 27.36
CA TRP A 369 19.65 5.87 26.20
C TRP A 369 19.04 4.73 25.36
N ALA A 370 19.80 3.66 25.11
CA ALA A 370 19.30 2.48 24.42
C ALA A 370 18.21 1.74 25.21
N ALA A 371 18.23 1.77 26.56
CA ALA A 371 17.16 1.22 27.39
C ALA A 371 15.87 2.04 27.25
N VAL A 372 15.96 3.37 27.28
CA VAL A 372 14.81 4.27 27.08
C VAL A 372 14.19 4.06 25.70
N GLN A 373 15.01 4.05 24.65
CA GLN A 373 14.54 3.76 23.29
C GLN A 373 13.90 2.36 23.17
N LEU A 374 14.52 1.33 23.74
CA LEU A 374 13.98 -0.04 23.72
C LEU A 374 12.66 -0.16 24.51
N SER A 375 12.51 0.58 25.61
CA SER A 375 11.26 0.64 26.37
C SER A 375 10.14 1.30 25.55
N ILE A 376 10.42 2.45 24.92
CA ILE A 376 9.44 3.18 24.10
C ILE A 376 9.02 2.34 22.87
N PHE A 377 9.99 1.85 22.07
CA PHE A 377 9.65 1.06 20.88
C PHE A 377 9.10 -0.33 21.24
N GLY A 378 9.55 -0.94 22.34
CA GLY A 378 9.02 -2.22 22.83
C GLY A 378 7.58 -2.11 23.28
N SER A 379 7.25 -1.13 24.12
CA SER A 379 5.87 -0.88 24.58
C SER A 379 4.95 -0.48 23.42
N ALA A 380 5.39 0.39 22.51
CA ALA A 380 4.64 0.73 21.30
C ALA A 380 4.41 -0.49 20.38
N THR A 381 5.41 -1.37 20.24
CA THR A 381 5.28 -2.61 19.45
C THR A 381 4.29 -3.58 20.08
N VAL A 382 4.35 -3.78 21.40
CA VAL A 382 3.37 -4.60 22.12
C VAL A 382 1.97 -3.98 21.98
N ALA A 383 1.79 -2.69 22.27
CA ALA A 383 0.50 -2.02 22.16
C ALA A 383 -0.13 -2.15 20.75
N MET A 384 0.64 -1.88 19.69
CA MET A 384 0.18 -2.05 18.31
C MET A 384 -0.17 -3.50 17.98
N PHE A 385 0.59 -4.47 18.47
CA PHE A 385 0.25 -5.89 18.33
C PHE A 385 -1.08 -6.21 19.02
N LEU A 386 -1.25 -5.87 20.30
CA LEU A 386 -2.47 -6.15 21.08
C LEU A 386 -3.72 -5.50 20.45
N VAL A 387 -3.63 -4.23 20.04
CA VAL A 387 -4.70 -3.50 19.33
C VAL A 387 -5.06 -4.20 18.02
N SER A 388 -4.08 -4.66 17.25
CA SER A 388 -4.30 -5.33 15.96
C SER A 388 -4.88 -6.75 16.03
N LEU A 389 -4.90 -7.38 17.21
CA LEU A 389 -5.52 -8.71 17.39
C LEU A 389 -7.05 -8.65 17.27
N VAL A 390 -7.67 -7.54 17.68
CA VAL A 390 -9.13 -7.35 17.59
C VAL A 390 -9.62 -7.41 16.13
N PRO A 391 -9.14 -6.57 15.19
CA PRO A 391 -9.57 -6.65 13.79
C PRO A 391 -9.08 -7.91 13.07
N TYR A 392 -8.01 -8.57 13.54
CA TYR A 392 -7.63 -9.89 13.03
C TYR A 392 -8.64 -10.99 13.44
N SER A 393 -9.19 -10.91 14.66
CA SER A 393 -10.14 -11.90 15.17
C SER A 393 -11.50 -11.90 14.46
N TYR A 394 -11.88 -10.82 13.76
CA TYR A 394 -13.09 -10.77 12.94
C TYR A 394 -13.14 -11.82 11.81
N VAL A 395 -12.00 -12.45 11.50
CA VAL A 395 -11.91 -13.56 10.55
C VAL A 395 -12.64 -14.82 11.06
N GLU A 396 -12.72 -15.03 12.38
CA GLU A 396 -13.46 -16.14 13.02
C GLU A 396 -14.16 -15.65 14.32
N PRO A 397 -15.49 -15.42 14.29
CA PRO A 397 -16.23 -14.82 15.41
C PRO A 397 -16.10 -15.55 16.75
N SER A 398 -15.91 -16.88 16.75
CA SER A 398 -15.74 -17.63 18.01
C SER A 398 -14.35 -17.47 18.63
N THR A 399 -13.38 -16.86 17.94
CA THR A 399 -12.10 -16.41 18.52
C THR A 399 -12.20 -14.96 19.00
N HIS A 400 -12.95 -14.10 18.28
CA HIS A 400 -13.20 -12.72 18.68
C HIS A 400 -13.77 -12.62 20.11
N GLY A 401 -14.86 -13.33 20.40
CA GLY A 401 -15.46 -13.39 21.74
C GLY A 401 -14.61 -14.11 22.82
N ARG A 402 -13.39 -14.57 22.49
CA ARG A 402 -12.43 -15.16 23.43
C ARG A 402 -11.15 -14.31 23.60
N LEU A 403 -11.04 -13.16 22.93
CA LEU A 403 -9.99 -12.18 23.25
C LEU A 403 -10.28 -11.49 24.58
N TRP A 404 -9.22 -11.12 25.32
CA TRP A 404 -9.34 -10.47 26.61
C TRP A 404 -10.02 -9.09 26.52
N THR A 405 -10.72 -8.68 27.59
CA THR A 405 -11.49 -7.42 27.66
C THR A 405 -10.63 -6.19 27.36
N GLU A 406 -9.38 -6.19 27.82
CA GLU A 406 -8.50 -5.03 27.64
C GLU A 406 -8.04 -4.84 26.18
N ALA A 407 -8.04 -5.88 25.33
CA ALA A 407 -7.78 -5.69 23.90
C ALA A 407 -8.92 -4.90 23.25
N HIS A 408 -10.17 -5.23 23.58
CA HIS A 408 -11.35 -4.52 23.10
C HIS A 408 -11.39 -3.07 23.60
N ARG A 409 -11.05 -2.84 24.87
CA ARG A 409 -10.92 -1.49 25.45
C ARG A 409 -9.81 -0.68 24.78
N LEU A 410 -8.61 -1.25 24.62
CA LEU A 410 -7.48 -0.59 23.95
C LEU A 410 -7.78 -0.30 22.47
N PHE A 411 -8.42 -1.22 21.76
CA PHE A 411 -8.82 -1.04 20.37
C PHE A 411 -9.86 0.08 20.24
N GLY A 412 -10.97 0.01 20.98
CA GLY A 412 -12.02 1.04 20.94
C GLY A 412 -11.53 2.44 21.34
N ALA A 413 -10.55 2.51 22.26
CA ALA A 413 -9.90 3.77 22.63
C ALA A 413 -9.06 4.41 21.51
N VAL A 414 -8.67 3.66 20.46
CA VAL A 414 -7.85 4.17 19.33
C VAL A 414 -8.46 3.92 17.94
N GLU A 415 -9.66 3.34 17.86
CA GLU A 415 -10.34 3.00 16.60
C GLU A 415 -10.55 4.24 15.70
N HIS A 416 -10.87 5.38 16.31
CA HIS A 416 -11.01 6.68 15.64
C HIS A 416 -9.71 7.18 14.97
N LEU A 417 -8.54 6.70 15.40
CA LEU A 417 -7.22 6.98 14.79
C LEU A 417 -6.88 6.01 13.65
N GLN A 418 -7.68 4.95 13.44
CA GLN A 418 -7.49 3.89 12.43
C GLN A 418 -6.11 3.20 12.48
N LEU A 419 -5.54 3.04 13.69
CA LEU A 419 -4.22 2.44 13.88
C LEU A 419 -4.12 0.95 13.51
N ALA A 420 -5.24 0.22 13.58
CA ALA A 420 -5.31 -1.16 13.11
C ALA A 420 -6.65 -1.43 12.40
N SER A 421 -6.60 -2.09 11.25
CA SER A 421 -7.76 -2.37 10.40
C SER A 421 -7.95 -3.86 10.11
N SER A 422 -9.16 -4.20 9.65
CA SER A 422 -9.49 -5.54 9.14
C SER A 422 -9.50 -5.55 7.61
N TYR A 423 -9.09 -6.67 7.02
CA TYR A 423 -8.83 -6.79 5.58
C TYR A 423 -9.66 -7.93 4.97
N GLY A 424 -10.18 -7.72 3.76
CA GLY A 424 -11.11 -8.68 3.17
C GLY A 424 -11.48 -8.43 1.71
N LEU A 425 -10.50 -8.09 0.88
CA LEU A 425 -10.71 -7.78 -0.54
C LEU A 425 -11.32 -8.97 -1.30
N PHE A 426 -12.29 -8.66 -2.18
CA PHE A 426 -12.98 -9.61 -3.07
C PHE A 426 -13.59 -10.83 -2.36
N ARG A 427 -14.07 -10.61 -1.11
CA ARG A 427 -14.73 -11.63 -0.27
C ARG A 427 -15.76 -12.46 -1.03
N ARG A 428 -16.63 -11.84 -1.83
CA ARG A 428 -17.52 -12.51 -2.79
C ARG A 428 -17.20 -11.99 -4.20
N MET A 429 -17.31 -12.86 -5.20
CA MET A 429 -17.34 -12.39 -6.59
C MET A 429 -18.67 -11.70 -6.88
N THR A 430 -18.58 -10.53 -7.51
CA THR A 430 -19.68 -9.73 -8.03
C THR A 430 -19.84 -9.96 -9.53
N GLY A 431 -21.00 -9.61 -10.09
CA GLY A 431 -21.26 -9.72 -11.54
C GLY A 431 -21.29 -11.16 -12.09
N LEU A 432 -21.70 -12.14 -11.28
CA LEU A 432 -21.92 -13.50 -11.77
C LEU A 432 -23.02 -13.49 -12.84
N GLY A 433 -22.66 -13.85 -14.07
CA GLY A 433 -23.54 -13.70 -15.23
C GLY A 433 -23.69 -12.26 -15.72
N GLY A 434 -22.60 -11.48 -15.70
CA GLY A 434 -22.49 -10.13 -16.28
C GLY A 434 -22.14 -9.07 -15.25
N ARG A 435 -21.12 -8.26 -15.55
CA ARG A 435 -20.70 -7.09 -14.76
C ARG A 435 -21.82 -6.03 -14.76
N PRO A 436 -22.45 -5.69 -13.62
CA PRO A 436 -23.41 -4.61 -13.60
C PRO A 436 -22.68 -3.26 -13.74
N GLU A 437 -23.21 -2.38 -14.57
CA GLU A 437 -22.75 -1.00 -14.74
C GLU A 437 -23.95 -0.05 -14.78
N VAL A 438 -23.78 1.11 -14.15
CA VAL A 438 -24.75 2.21 -14.25
C VAL A 438 -24.28 3.16 -15.34
N VAL A 439 -25.16 3.42 -16.30
CA VAL A 439 -25.00 4.41 -17.35
C VAL A 439 -25.88 5.61 -16.98
N LEU A 440 -25.29 6.80 -16.95
CA LEU A 440 -26.02 8.05 -16.78
C LEU A 440 -26.46 8.56 -18.16
N GLU A 441 -27.68 9.06 -18.25
CA GLU A 441 -28.24 9.61 -19.49
C GLU A 441 -28.87 10.97 -19.19
N GLY A 442 -28.58 11.95 -20.04
CA GLY A 442 -29.21 13.27 -20.00
C GLY A 442 -30.16 13.46 -21.17
N SER A 443 -31.11 14.38 -21.03
CA SER A 443 -32.03 14.80 -22.10
C SER A 443 -32.45 16.25 -21.93
N TYR A 444 -32.81 16.91 -23.04
CA TYR A 444 -33.42 18.24 -23.03
C TYR A 444 -34.96 18.19 -23.07
N ASP A 445 -35.54 17.12 -23.65
CA ASP A 445 -36.97 16.97 -23.96
C ASP A 445 -37.64 15.79 -23.22
N GLY A 446 -36.88 14.93 -22.57
CA GLY A 446 -37.36 13.71 -21.90
C GLY A 446 -37.55 12.50 -22.84
N HIS A 447 -37.34 12.67 -24.15
CA HIS A 447 -37.55 11.65 -25.17
C HIS A 447 -36.24 11.20 -25.83
N HIS A 448 -35.37 12.14 -26.20
CA HIS A 448 -34.05 11.85 -26.76
C HIS A 448 -33.01 11.86 -25.64
N TRP A 449 -32.44 10.68 -25.36
CA TRP A 449 -31.50 10.46 -24.27
C TRP A 449 -30.08 10.24 -24.82
N THR A 450 -29.12 10.98 -24.27
CA THR A 450 -27.70 10.87 -24.64
C THR A 450 -26.90 10.39 -23.44
N GLU A 451 -26.12 9.32 -23.64
CA GLU A 451 -25.26 8.73 -22.61
C GLU A 451 -24.14 9.68 -22.19
N ILE A 452 -23.84 9.67 -20.89
CA ILE A 452 -22.75 10.42 -20.26
C ILE A 452 -21.61 9.42 -20.01
N ASP A 453 -20.73 9.28 -21.00
CA ASP A 453 -19.51 8.48 -20.90
C ASP A 453 -18.55 9.02 -19.82
N PHE A 454 -17.91 8.11 -19.09
CA PHE A 454 -16.90 8.40 -18.06
C PHE A 454 -15.48 8.18 -18.61
N MET A 455 -14.48 8.85 -18.02
CA MET A 455 -13.07 8.67 -18.42
C MET A 455 -12.49 7.27 -18.15
N TYR A 456 -12.91 6.55 -17.09
CA TYR A 456 -12.13 5.42 -16.57
C TYR A 456 -12.91 4.11 -16.36
N LYS A 457 -14.15 4.15 -15.86
CA LYS A 457 -15.01 2.96 -15.83
C LYS A 457 -15.46 2.56 -17.25
N PRO A 458 -15.85 1.30 -17.49
CA PRO A 458 -16.51 0.91 -18.73
C PRO A 458 -17.78 1.71 -19.02
N GLY A 459 -18.00 2.00 -20.29
CA GLY A 459 -19.11 2.81 -20.82
C GLY A 459 -19.30 2.48 -22.29
N ASN A 460 -18.73 3.29 -23.19
CA ASN A 460 -18.61 3.00 -24.61
C ASN A 460 -18.05 1.59 -24.89
N VAL A 461 -18.79 0.77 -25.66
CA VAL A 461 -18.45 -0.64 -25.93
C VAL A 461 -17.23 -0.83 -26.84
N SER A 462 -16.88 0.19 -27.62
CA SER A 462 -15.78 0.16 -28.59
C SER A 462 -14.44 0.58 -27.97
N TRP A 463 -14.42 1.02 -26.70
CA TRP A 463 -13.22 1.53 -26.05
C TRP A 463 -12.50 0.47 -25.19
N PRO A 464 -11.16 0.34 -25.30
CA PRO A 464 -10.39 -0.52 -24.40
C PRO A 464 -10.43 0.00 -22.96
N PRO A 465 -10.35 -0.88 -21.95
CA PRO A 465 -10.17 -0.45 -20.56
C PRO A 465 -8.86 0.33 -20.39
N PRO A 466 -8.84 1.52 -19.75
CA PRO A 466 -7.65 2.38 -19.74
C PRO A 466 -6.64 2.00 -18.64
N VAL A 467 -5.34 2.06 -18.96
CA VAL A 467 -4.25 1.80 -17.99
C VAL A 467 -3.94 3.08 -17.21
N VAL A 468 -4.56 3.24 -16.04
CA VAL A 468 -4.44 4.47 -15.23
C VAL A 468 -3.84 4.29 -13.84
N ALA A 469 -3.46 3.07 -13.45
CA ALA A 469 -2.69 2.85 -12.23
C ALA A 469 -1.40 3.71 -12.22
N PRO A 470 -0.99 4.33 -11.10
CA PRO A 470 -1.56 4.22 -9.75
C PRO A 470 -2.66 5.23 -9.43
N HIS A 471 -3.23 5.95 -10.40
CA HIS A 471 -4.36 6.84 -10.14
C HIS A 471 -5.62 6.08 -9.76
N GLN A 472 -6.32 6.54 -8.72
CA GLN A 472 -7.67 6.09 -8.40
C GLN A 472 -8.71 7.20 -8.68
N PRO A 473 -9.53 7.04 -9.74
CA PRO A 473 -10.70 7.87 -9.92
C PRO A 473 -11.77 7.46 -8.89
N ARG A 474 -11.92 8.29 -7.84
CA ARG A 474 -12.80 7.98 -6.68
C ARG A 474 -14.29 7.90 -7.07
N LEU A 475 -14.72 8.62 -8.11
CA LEU A 475 -16.10 8.60 -8.57
C LEU A 475 -16.43 7.30 -9.33
N ASP A 476 -15.63 6.95 -10.33
CA ASP A 476 -15.75 5.69 -11.09
C ASP A 476 -15.74 4.46 -10.17
N TRP A 477 -14.91 4.47 -9.13
CA TRP A 477 -14.92 3.43 -8.10
C TRP A 477 -16.22 3.36 -7.32
N GLN A 478 -16.82 4.49 -6.95
CA GLN A 478 -18.12 4.52 -6.28
C GLN A 478 -19.27 4.15 -7.24
N MET A 479 -19.20 4.51 -8.52
CA MET A 479 -20.17 4.07 -9.56
C MET A 479 -20.23 2.55 -9.67
N TRP A 480 -19.08 1.86 -9.63
CA TRP A 480 -19.04 0.40 -9.60
C TRP A 480 -19.70 -0.19 -8.35
N PHE A 481 -19.48 0.41 -7.17
CA PHE A 481 -20.16 -0.01 -5.93
C PHE A 481 -21.68 0.24 -5.99
N ALA A 482 -22.13 1.36 -6.57
CA ALA A 482 -23.55 1.68 -6.72
C ALA A 482 -24.27 0.68 -7.64
N ALA A 483 -23.62 0.20 -8.71
CA ALA A 483 -24.16 -0.79 -9.64
C ALA A 483 -24.50 -2.15 -8.99
N LEU A 484 -23.94 -2.45 -7.81
CA LEU A 484 -24.16 -3.71 -7.07
C LEU A 484 -25.47 -3.75 -6.27
N GLY A 485 -26.24 -2.66 -6.21
CA GLY A 485 -27.48 -2.57 -5.44
C GLY A 485 -28.51 -1.63 -6.08
N PRO A 486 -29.53 -1.17 -5.32
CA PRO A 486 -30.40 -0.08 -5.71
C PRO A 486 -29.76 1.29 -5.43
N HIS A 487 -30.19 2.34 -6.14
CA HIS A 487 -29.68 3.70 -5.96
C HIS A 487 -29.81 4.23 -4.52
N THR A 488 -30.82 3.77 -3.77
CA THR A 488 -31.06 4.17 -2.37
C THR A 488 -29.93 3.79 -1.41
N HIS A 489 -29.11 2.79 -1.76
CA HIS A 489 -27.91 2.42 -1.01
C HIS A 489 -26.72 3.37 -1.27
N SER A 490 -26.83 4.26 -2.26
CA SER A 490 -25.79 5.23 -2.64
C SER A 490 -26.31 6.68 -2.59
N PRO A 491 -26.55 7.26 -1.39
CA PRO A 491 -27.09 8.62 -1.25
C PRO A 491 -26.38 9.68 -2.10
N TRP A 492 -25.05 9.61 -2.17
CA TRP A 492 -24.20 10.51 -2.96
C TRP A 492 -24.59 10.57 -4.45
N PHE A 493 -25.20 9.52 -5.00
CA PHE A 493 -25.67 9.46 -6.39
C PHE A 493 -26.80 10.47 -6.65
N THR A 494 -27.71 10.66 -5.69
CA THR A 494 -28.77 11.69 -5.77
C THR A 494 -28.17 13.09 -5.85
N SER A 495 -27.10 13.34 -5.09
CA SER A 495 -26.37 14.61 -5.13
C SER A 495 -25.56 14.78 -6.42
N LEU A 496 -25.04 13.69 -7.01
CA LEU A 496 -24.43 13.72 -8.35
C LEU A 496 -25.46 14.12 -9.42
N VAL A 497 -26.64 13.49 -9.45
CA VAL A 497 -27.73 13.81 -10.39
C VAL A 497 -28.12 15.30 -10.28
N LEU A 498 -28.30 15.81 -9.05
CA LEU A 498 -28.55 17.23 -8.81
C LEU A 498 -27.42 18.13 -9.36
N CYS A 499 -26.16 17.78 -9.14
CA CYS A 499 -25.02 18.56 -9.64
C CYS A 499 -24.92 18.57 -11.18
N LEU A 500 -25.35 17.49 -11.86
CA LEU A 500 -25.36 17.41 -13.33
C LEU A 500 -26.51 18.23 -13.92
N LEU A 501 -27.72 18.14 -13.36
CA LEU A 501 -28.86 19.01 -13.70
C LEU A 501 -28.54 20.50 -13.48
N GLN A 502 -27.77 20.83 -12.45
CA GLN A 502 -27.31 22.20 -12.18
C GLN A 502 -26.05 22.62 -12.98
N GLY A 503 -25.54 21.78 -13.90
CA GLY A 503 -24.39 22.11 -14.74
C GLY A 503 -23.09 22.39 -13.97
N LYS A 504 -22.87 21.78 -12.80
CA LYS A 504 -21.73 22.09 -11.94
C LYS A 504 -20.41 21.61 -12.56
N GLU A 505 -19.70 22.52 -13.22
CA GLU A 505 -18.39 22.28 -13.87
C GLU A 505 -17.39 21.49 -13.00
N PRO A 506 -17.24 21.74 -11.68
CA PRO A 506 -16.32 20.94 -10.84
C PRO A 506 -16.68 19.45 -10.78
N VAL A 507 -17.97 19.11 -10.87
CA VAL A 507 -18.49 17.74 -10.88
C VAL A 507 -18.40 17.13 -12.28
N ILE A 508 -18.71 17.90 -13.32
CA ILE A 508 -18.52 17.48 -14.72
C ILE A 508 -17.04 17.09 -14.96
N ARG A 509 -16.09 17.85 -14.39
CA ARG A 509 -14.65 17.54 -14.42
C ARG A 509 -14.21 16.27 -13.66
N LEU A 510 -15.11 15.59 -12.95
CA LEU A 510 -14.87 14.22 -12.46
C LEU A 510 -15.17 13.16 -13.53
N ILE A 511 -16.12 13.44 -14.42
CA ILE A 511 -16.62 12.51 -15.45
C ILE A 511 -15.81 12.68 -16.74
N GLN A 512 -15.56 13.93 -17.17
CA GLN A 512 -14.75 14.29 -18.32
C GLN A 512 -13.79 15.45 -17.98
N HIS A 513 -12.48 15.21 -18.07
CA HIS A 513 -11.43 16.21 -17.79
C HIS A 513 -11.46 17.36 -18.82
N ASP A 514 -11.59 16.99 -20.10
CA ASP A 514 -11.92 17.89 -21.20
C ASP A 514 -13.44 18.10 -21.25
N VAL A 515 -13.88 19.27 -20.77
CA VAL A 515 -15.31 19.63 -20.68
C VAL A 515 -15.97 19.68 -22.07
N ALA A 516 -15.24 19.89 -23.17
CA ALA A 516 -15.81 19.89 -24.51
C ALA A 516 -16.33 18.51 -24.95
N ARG A 517 -15.85 17.43 -24.33
CA ARG A 517 -16.31 16.04 -24.57
C ARG A 517 -17.59 15.68 -23.81
N TYR A 518 -17.96 16.45 -22.79
CA TYR A 518 -19.21 16.25 -22.08
C TYR A 518 -20.39 16.66 -22.98
N PRO A 519 -21.40 15.80 -23.25
CA PRO A 519 -22.44 16.11 -24.23
C PRO A 519 -23.23 17.38 -23.93
N PHE A 520 -23.41 17.69 -22.64
CA PHE A 520 -24.19 18.82 -22.13
C PHE A 520 -23.30 20.00 -21.69
N HIS A 521 -22.19 20.25 -22.40
CA HIS A 521 -21.24 21.32 -22.05
C HIS A 521 -21.72 22.74 -22.41
N LYS A 522 -22.61 22.88 -23.40
CA LYS A 522 -23.17 24.17 -23.82
C LYS A 522 -24.32 24.65 -22.93
N GLN A 523 -25.13 23.69 -22.49
CA GLN A 523 -26.30 23.87 -21.64
C GLN A 523 -26.48 22.59 -20.82
N PRO A 524 -26.77 22.66 -19.50
CA PRO A 524 -27.05 21.47 -18.71
C PRO A 524 -28.33 20.76 -19.19
N PRO A 525 -28.45 19.43 -18.98
CA PRO A 525 -29.64 18.69 -19.38
C PRO A 525 -30.85 19.12 -18.53
N THR A 526 -32.03 19.17 -19.16
CA THR A 526 -33.31 19.41 -18.47
C THR A 526 -33.69 18.24 -17.57
N TYR A 527 -33.40 17.02 -18.04
CA TYR A 527 -33.70 15.75 -17.37
C TYR A 527 -32.45 14.88 -17.29
N VAL A 528 -32.30 14.14 -16.18
CA VAL A 528 -31.28 13.10 -16.02
C VAL A 528 -31.95 11.84 -15.49
N ARG A 529 -31.56 10.68 -16.04
CA ARG A 529 -31.93 9.35 -15.57
C ARG A 529 -30.69 8.46 -15.48
N ALA A 530 -30.84 7.25 -14.94
CA ALA A 530 -29.78 6.26 -14.98
C ALA A 530 -30.32 4.87 -15.32
N GLN A 531 -29.64 4.16 -16.22
CA GLN A 531 -30.00 2.83 -16.67
C GLN A 531 -28.96 1.81 -16.18
N ARG A 532 -29.40 0.63 -15.74
CA ARG A 532 -28.50 -0.48 -15.37
C ARG A 532 -28.36 -1.44 -16.54
N TYR A 533 -27.12 -1.65 -16.94
CA TYR A 533 -26.71 -2.62 -17.94
C TYR A 533 -25.89 -3.73 -17.28
N LYS A 534 -25.86 -4.90 -17.93
CA LYS A 534 -24.80 -5.89 -17.75
C LYS A 534 -23.81 -5.76 -18.89
N TYR A 535 -22.53 -5.84 -18.57
CA TYR A 535 -21.40 -5.84 -19.48
C TYR A 535 -20.65 -7.18 -19.39
N TRP A 536 -20.06 -7.58 -20.51
CA TRP A 536 -19.13 -8.71 -20.64
C TRP A 536 -18.03 -8.30 -21.61
N PHE A 537 -16.86 -8.94 -21.54
CA PHE A 537 -15.89 -8.77 -22.63
C PHE A 537 -16.43 -9.32 -23.97
N SER A 538 -15.98 -8.71 -25.06
CA SER A 538 -16.17 -9.24 -26.42
C SER A 538 -15.48 -10.60 -26.58
N GLN A 539 -15.86 -11.39 -27.58
CA GLN A 539 -15.16 -12.62 -27.96
C GLN A 539 -14.03 -12.34 -28.96
N PRO A 540 -12.94 -13.13 -28.97
CA PRO A 540 -11.88 -13.00 -29.96
C PRO A 540 -12.45 -13.17 -31.38
N GLY A 541 -12.38 -12.11 -32.19
CA GLY A 541 -12.94 -12.04 -33.55
C GLY A 541 -14.11 -11.07 -33.71
N GLU A 542 -14.74 -10.61 -32.63
CA GLU A 542 -15.74 -9.54 -32.67
C GLU A 542 -15.05 -8.19 -32.99
N GLN A 543 -15.07 -7.77 -34.25
CA GLN A 543 -14.30 -6.62 -34.72
C GLN A 543 -14.80 -5.29 -34.11
N GLY A 544 -13.86 -4.48 -33.61
CA GLY A 544 -14.11 -3.11 -33.16
C GLY A 544 -14.76 -2.95 -31.78
N GLN A 545 -15.10 -4.04 -31.07
CA GLN A 545 -15.70 -3.99 -29.73
C GLN A 545 -14.80 -4.66 -28.69
N TRP A 546 -14.69 -4.02 -27.52
CA TRP A 546 -14.03 -4.56 -26.33
C TRP A 546 -15.03 -5.14 -25.32
N TRP A 547 -16.27 -4.69 -25.40
CA TRP A 547 -17.37 -5.07 -24.54
C TRP A 547 -18.62 -5.41 -25.34
N ARG A 548 -19.44 -6.30 -24.80
CA ARG A 548 -20.86 -6.44 -25.15
C ARG A 548 -21.69 -6.03 -23.95
N ARG A 549 -22.86 -5.42 -24.17
CA ARG A 549 -23.76 -5.02 -23.09
C ARG A 549 -25.22 -5.38 -23.37
N GLN A 550 -25.98 -5.60 -22.31
CA GLN A 550 -27.41 -5.85 -22.32
C GLN A 550 -28.07 -4.95 -21.27
N TRP A 551 -29.17 -4.27 -21.63
CA TRP A 551 -29.98 -3.52 -20.66
C TRP A 551 -30.69 -4.48 -19.69
N VAL A 552 -30.86 -4.06 -18.44
CA VAL A 552 -31.49 -4.88 -17.39
C VAL A 552 -32.72 -4.19 -16.80
N GLU A 553 -32.56 -2.96 -16.32
CA GLU A 553 -33.61 -2.19 -15.64
C GLU A 553 -33.23 -0.70 -15.57
N GLU A 554 -34.20 0.14 -15.23
CA GLU A 554 -33.92 1.51 -14.81
C GLU A 554 -33.31 1.54 -13.40
N PHE A 555 -32.14 2.18 -13.26
CA PHE A 555 -31.45 2.32 -11.98
C PHE A 555 -31.95 3.52 -11.17
N PHE A 556 -32.24 4.63 -11.86
CA PHE A 556 -32.72 5.89 -11.28
C PHE A 556 -33.68 6.57 -12.26
N PRO A 557 -34.87 7.00 -11.81
CA PRO A 557 -35.91 7.52 -12.69
C PRO A 557 -35.50 8.84 -13.39
N PRO A 558 -36.13 9.18 -14.52
CA PRO A 558 -35.98 10.49 -15.14
C PRO A 558 -36.52 11.58 -14.22
N VAL A 559 -35.64 12.51 -13.82
CA VAL A 559 -35.99 13.66 -12.97
C VAL A 559 -35.42 14.96 -13.53
N SER A 560 -36.06 16.09 -13.19
CA SER A 560 -35.62 17.45 -13.52
C SER A 560 -35.40 18.30 -12.26
N LEU A 561 -34.97 19.56 -12.42
CA LEU A 561 -34.91 20.51 -11.31
C LEU A 561 -36.33 20.90 -10.86
N GLY A 562 -36.60 20.70 -9.56
CA GLY A 562 -37.93 20.93 -8.97
C GLY A 562 -38.83 19.68 -8.96
N ASP A 563 -38.35 18.54 -9.44
CA ASP A 563 -39.07 17.26 -9.40
C ASP A 563 -39.31 16.80 -7.94
N PRO A 564 -40.56 16.46 -7.55
CA PRO A 564 -40.89 16.07 -6.17
C PRO A 564 -40.22 14.76 -5.72
N THR A 565 -39.88 13.85 -6.64
CA THR A 565 -39.13 12.61 -6.37
C THR A 565 -37.70 12.95 -5.98
N LEU A 566 -37.04 13.79 -6.78
CA LEU A 566 -35.68 14.25 -6.51
C LEU A 566 -35.63 15.03 -5.19
N ASP A 567 -36.59 15.94 -4.97
CA ASP A 567 -36.65 16.75 -3.74
C ASP A 567 -36.92 15.90 -2.49
N THR A 568 -37.70 14.83 -2.61
CA THR A 568 -37.94 13.85 -1.53
C THR A 568 -36.66 13.08 -1.18
N LEU A 569 -35.92 12.57 -2.18
CA LEU A 569 -34.63 11.90 -1.96
C LEU A 569 -33.58 12.86 -1.37
N LEU A 570 -33.54 14.11 -1.83
CA LEU A 570 -32.65 15.15 -1.29
C LEU A 570 -32.99 15.51 0.17
N ARG A 571 -34.25 15.41 0.59
CA ARG A 571 -34.64 15.54 2.01
C ARG A 571 -34.25 14.30 2.82
N GLN A 572 -34.58 13.11 2.32
CA GLN A 572 -34.27 11.83 2.98
C GLN A 572 -32.78 11.67 3.29
N PHE A 573 -31.91 12.10 2.38
CA PHE A 573 -30.46 12.04 2.55
C PHE A 573 -29.81 13.32 3.12
N GLY A 574 -30.62 14.29 3.59
CA GLY A 574 -30.11 15.49 4.28
C GLY A 574 -29.37 16.50 3.39
N PHE A 575 -29.57 16.46 2.07
CA PHE A 575 -28.86 17.33 1.12
C PHE A 575 -29.44 18.74 1.00
N GLN A 576 -30.67 19.01 1.45
CA GLN A 576 -31.29 20.34 1.50
C GLN A 576 -30.73 21.27 2.61
N ASP A 577 -29.42 21.21 2.85
CA ASP A 577 -28.71 21.96 3.90
C ASP A 577 -28.65 23.46 3.59
N LYS A 578 -29.65 24.21 4.08
CA LYS A 578 -29.79 25.67 3.95
C LYS A 578 -28.73 26.49 4.71
N SER A 579 -27.77 25.86 5.40
CA SER A 579 -26.70 26.56 6.12
C SER A 579 -25.94 27.50 5.16
N PRO A 580 -25.84 28.81 5.46
CA PRO A 580 -25.21 29.76 4.56
C PRO A 580 -23.74 29.40 4.32
N PRO A 581 -23.22 29.56 3.09
CA PRO A 581 -21.79 29.37 2.84
C PRO A 581 -21.00 30.34 3.72
N ARG A 582 -19.99 29.84 4.45
CA ARG A 582 -19.06 30.70 5.21
C ARG A 582 -18.50 31.77 4.27
N ALA A 583 -18.49 33.02 4.74
CA ALA A 583 -18.07 34.16 3.96
C ALA A 583 -16.67 33.92 3.38
N ARG A 584 -16.56 33.96 2.04
CA ARG A 584 -15.28 33.79 1.35
C ARG A 584 -14.39 34.99 1.69
N SER A 585 -13.27 34.76 2.37
CA SER A 585 -12.25 35.79 2.57
C SER A 585 -11.54 36.08 1.24
N SER A 586 -12.13 36.97 0.44
CA SER A 586 -11.65 37.38 -0.89
C SER A 586 -10.24 38.00 -0.84
N GLY A 587 -9.88 38.62 0.28
CA GLY A 587 -8.55 39.16 0.54
C GLY A 587 -7.46 38.12 0.82
N ASN A 588 -7.82 36.90 1.26
CA ASN A 588 -6.82 35.92 1.73
C ASN A 588 -5.81 35.52 0.64
N SER A 589 -4.52 35.74 0.90
CA SER A 589 -3.42 35.39 0.00
C SER A 589 -3.27 33.89 -0.19
N LEU A 590 -3.48 33.09 0.86
CA LEU A 590 -3.44 31.62 0.78
C LEU A 590 -4.57 31.07 -0.10
N ALA A 591 -5.79 31.60 0.05
CA ALA A 591 -6.92 31.21 -0.79
C ALA A 591 -6.66 31.54 -2.28
N ARG A 592 -6.09 32.71 -2.57
CA ARG A 592 -5.69 33.12 -3.93
C ARG A 592 -4.56 32.23 -4.49
N ALA A 593 -3.57 31.87 -3.69
CA ALA A 593 -2.49 30.96 -4.08
C ALA A 593 -3.02 29.55 -4.40
N LEU A 594 -3.92 29.00 -3.58
CA LEU A 594 -4.56 27.70 -3.82
C LEU A 594 -5.37 27.69 -5.12
N LEU A 595 -6.12 28.76 -5.39
CA LEU A 595 -6.87 28.93 -6.65
C LEU A 595 -5.93 29.02 -7.86
N TRP A 596 -4.80 29.72 -7.74
CA TRP A 596 -3.78 29.78 -8.79
C TRP A 596 -3.17 28.39 -9.06
N VAL A 597 -2.74 27.67 -8.02
CA VAL A 597 -2.20 26.30 -8.16
C VAL A 597 -3.24 25.36 -8.77
N ARG A 598 -4.52 25.47 -8.35
CA ARG A 598 -5.61 24.70 -8.96
C ARG A 598 -5.76 25.00 -10.46
N LYS A 599 -5.65 26.27 -10.87
CA LYS A 599 -5.72 26.68 -12.29
C LYS A 599 -4.52 26.20 -13.12
N GLN A 600 -3.31 26.13 -12.54
CA GLN A 600 -2.14 25.58 -13.22
C GLN A 600 -2.20 24.05 -13.36
N LEU A 601 -2.79 23.35 -12.39
CA LEU A 601 -2.93 21.89 -12.41
C LEU A 601 -4.20 21.38 -13.09
N SER A 602 -5.22 22.22 -13.31
CA SER A 602 -6.47 21.80 -13.97
C SER A 602 -6.37 21.34 -15.42
N PRO A 603 -5.36 21.71 -16.24
CA PRO A 603 -5.18 21.13 -17.57
C PRO A 603 -4.55 19.72 -17.54
N LEU A 604 -3.90 19.33 -16.42
CA LEU A 604 -3.17 18.06 -16.32
C LEU A 604 -4.09 16.93 -15.84
N GLU A 605 -4.14 15.85 -16.61
CA GLU A 605 -4.80 14.62 -16.20
C GLU A 605 -4.12 14.00 -14.96
N ALA A 606 -4.91 13.46 -14.05
CA ALA A 606 -4.41 12.93 -12.78
C ALA A 606 -3.44 11.73 -12.91
N PRO A 607 -3.62 10.77 -13.83
CA PRO A 607 -2.64 9.71 -14.07
C PRO A 607 -1.30 10.28 -14.58
N THR A 608 -1.36 11.20 -15.53
CA THR A 608 -0.20 11.86 -16.15
C THR A 608 0.60 12.67 -15.13
N LEU A 609 -0.07 13.40 -14.22
CA LEU A 609 0.59 14.09 -13.11
C LEU A 609 1.29 13.12 -12.14
N LEU A 610 0.65 12.00 -11.79
CA LEU A 610 1.22 11.02 -10.88
C LEU A 610 2.44 10.31 -11.49
N TRP A 611 2.37 9.88 -12.75
CA TRP A 611 3.50 9.29 -13.46
C TRP A 611 4.64 10.30 -13.65
N GLY A 612 4.33 11.55 -14.00
CA GLY A 612 5.33 12.62 -14.10
C GLY A 612 6.11 12.82 -12.79
N LEU A 613 5.43 12.83 -11.64
CA LEU A 613 6.07 12.93 -10.33
C LEU A 613 6.93 11.70 -9.99
N ILE A 614 6.44 10.49 -10.26
CA ILE A 614 7.19 9.24 -10.03
C ILE A 614 8.45 9.19 -10.90
N LEU A 615 8.33 9.53 -12.19
CA LEU A 615 9.44 9.57 -13.14
C LEU A 615 10.45 10.66 -12.79
N ALA A 616 10.00 11.84 -12.35
CA ALA A 616 10.89 12.91 -11.89
C ALA A 616 11.70 12.49 -10.65
N VAL A 617 11.07 11.85 -9.66
CA VAL A 617 11.79 11.28 -8.50
C VAL A 617 12.77 10.20 -8.94
N GLY A 618 12.37 9.31 -9.85
CA GLY A 618 13.25 8.29 -10.42
C GLY A 618 14.48 8.89 -11.11
N ALA A 619 14.28 9.87 -11.99
CA ALA A 619 15.34 10.56 -12.71
C ALA A 619 16.32 11.27 -11.76
N VAL A 620 15.82 12.02 -10.77
CA VAL A 620 16.68 12.68 -9.77
C VAL A 620 17.49 11.65 -8.96
N ARG A 621 16.91 10.50 -8.58
CA ARG A 621 17.65 9.43 -7.89
C ARG A 621 18.69 8.76 -8.78
N VAL A 622 18.44 8.59 -10.08
CA VAL A 622 19.44 8.08 -11.04
C VAL A 622 20.58 9.08 -11.21
N VAL A 623 20.29 10.38 -11.36
CA VAL A 623 21.31 11.44 -11.44
C VAL A 623 22.15 11.51 -10.16
N GLN A 624 21.52 11.43 -8.98
CA GLN A 624 22.22 11.34 -7.69
C GLN A 624 23.13 10.10 -7.60
N ALA A 625 22.72 8.95 -8.16
CA ALA A 625 23.52 7.73 -8.16
C ALA A 625 24.69 7.76 -9.17
N LEU A 626 24.56 8.50 -10.27
CA LEU A 626 25.60 8.66 -11.29
C LEU A 626 26.64 9.74 -10.92
N LEU A 627 26.19 10.86 -10.33
CA LEU A 627 27.04 11.98 -9.91
C LEU A 627 27.57 11.84 -8.48
N GLY A 628 27.03 10.92 -7.68
CA GLY A 628 27.48 10.67 -6.32
C GLY A 628 28.95 10.20 -6.29
N PRO A 629 29.74 10.61 -5.29
CA PRO A 629 31.15 10.22 -5.20
C PRO A 629 31.27 8.70 -5.13
N ARG A 630 31.87 8.11 -6.17
CA ARG A 630 32.17 6.66 -6.20
C ARG A 630 32.98 6.31 -4.95
N PRO A 631 32.62 5.27 -4.19
CA PRO A 631 33.40 4.87 -3.02
C PRO A 631 34.83 4.55 -3.48
N SER A 632 35.80 5.25 -2.90
CA SER A 632 37.21 5.03 -3.22
C SER A 632 37.55 3.56 -2.94
N ARG A 633 38.24 2.91 -3.90
CA ARG A 633 38.81 1.59 -3.66
C ARG A 633 39.82 1.75 -2.52
N SER A 634 39.48 1.28 -1.33
CA SER A 634 40.45 1.15 -0.25
C SER A 634 41.59 0.27 -0.74
N SER A 635 42.82 0.78 -0.61
CA SER A 635 44.02 -0.01 -0.79
C SER A 635 43.98 -1.23 0.14
N PRO A 636 44.54 -2.38 -0.27
CA PRO A 636 44.68 -3.50 0.65
C PRO A 636 45.54 -3.06 1.85
N PRO A 637 45.22 -3.50 3.08
CA PRO A 637 46.06 -3.19 4.23
C PRO A 637 47.47 -3.75 4.02
N PRO A 638 48.52 -3.10 4.58
CA PRO A 638 49.85 -3.65 4.57
C PRO A 638 49.83 -5.05 5.20
N ARG A 639 50.59 -5.99 4.64
CA ARG A 639 50.77 -7.31 5.25
C ARG A 639 51.51 -7.12 6.57
N GLU A 640 50.88 -7.50 7.67
CA GLU A 640 51.61 -7.74 8.92
C GLU A 640 52.68 -8.80 8.65
N GLU A 641 53.95 -8.44 8.87
CA GLU A 641 55.02 -9.43 8.85
C GLU A 641 54.80 -10.39 10.03
N LYS A 642 54.67 -11.69 9.72
CA LYS A 642 54.63 -12.71 10.76
C LYS A 642 55.93 -12.62 11.58
N HIS A 643 55.82 -12.42 12.88
CA HIS A 643 56.92 -12.68 13.80
C HIS A 643 57.50 -14.08 13.52
N ARG A 644 58.78 -14.12 13.10
CA ARG A 644 59.57 -15.35 13.16
C ARG A 644 59.88 -15.61 14.64
N PRO A 645 59.72 -16.86 15.13
CA PRO A 645 60.30 -17.25 16.41
C PRO A 645 61.83 -17.05 16.37
N ALA A 646 62.41 -16.60 17.47
CA ALA A 646 63.87 -16.49 17.57
C ALA A 646 64.52 -17.89 17.53
N PRO A 647 65.62 -18.10 16.78
CA PRO A 647 66.39 -19.33 16.85
C PRO A 647 67.07 -19.46 18.22
N LYS A 648 67.17 -20.68 18.74
CA LYS A 648 67.99 -20.97 19.92
C LYS A 648 69.47 -20.73 19.61
N LYS A 649 70.23 -20.26 20.59
CA LYS A 649 71.69 -20.46 20.62
C LYS A 649 71.99 -21.90 21.01
N ASP A 650 73.03 -22.46 20.40
CA ASP A 650 74.03 -23.32 21.05
C ASP A 650 75.36 -23.20 20.26
N PRO A 651 76.54 -23.57 20.83
CA PRO A 651 77.84 -23.04 20.39
C PRO A 651 78.73 -24.01 19.58
N GLY A 652 79.66 -23.47 18.77
CA GLY A 652 80.78 -24.21 18.17
C GLY A 652 81.64 -23.38 17.19
N ALA A 653 82.97 -23.59 17.24
CA ALA A 653 84.06 -23.34 16.26
C ALA A 653 83.81 -22.38 15.04
N ALA A 654 84.61 -21.32 14.83
CA ALA A 654 85.90 -21.28 14.08
C ALA A 654 85.73 -21.52 12.54
N THR A 655 86.42 -20.88 11.57
CA THR A 655 87.54 -19.89 11.48
C THR A 655 87.54 -19.34 10.01
N GLU A 656 88.22 -18.28 9.52
CA GLU A 656 89.05 -17.16 10.02
C GLU A 656 89.16 -16.06 8.89
N GLN A 657 89.81 -14.90 9.16
CA GLN A 657 90.37 -13.92 8.18
C GLN A 657 89.36 -13.18 7.23
N ALA A 658 89.60 -11.97 6.69
CA ALA A 658 90.57 -10.89 6.93
C ALA A 658 89.92 -9.51 6.63
N ALA A 659 90.65 -8.39 6.83
CA ALA A 659 90.18 -6.99 6.68
C ALA A 659 90.78 -6.31 5.41
N PRO A 660 90.70 -4.97 5.16
CA PRO A 660 89.90 -3.89 5.77
C PRO A 660 89.17 -2.98 4.73
N ALA A 661 88.68 -1.81 5.17
CA ALA A 661 88.11 -0.74 4.31
C ALA A 661 89.19 0.21 3.70
N PRO A 662 88.79 1.14 2.81
CA PRO A 662 88.58 2.55 3.21
C PRO A 662 87.18 3.06 2.79
N SER A 663 86.46 4.02 3.40
CA SER A 663 86.70 5.17 4.31
C SER A 663 86.58 6.55 3.64
N ASN A 664 85.71 7.39 4.22
CA ASN A 664 85.73 8.87 4.26
C ASN A 664 85.24 9.73 3.06
N CYS A 665 84.24 10.57 3.41
CA CYS A 665 84.19 12.04 3.15
C CYS A 665 83.94 12.60 1.73
N ASN A 666 83.43 13.84 1.57
CA ASN A 666 82.43 14.61 2.35
C ASN A 666 81.94 15.84 1.52
N SER A 667 80.75 16.36 1.86
CA SER A 667 80.31 17.77 1.74
C SER A 667 80.19 18.50 0.37
N SER A 668 79.11 19.30 0.24
CA SER A 668 78.91 20.43 -0.73
C SER A 668 78.79 20.07 -2.23
N SER A 669 78.28 20.91 -3.14
CA SER A 669 77.14 21.86 -3.21
C SER A 669 76.78 22.01 -4.72
N GLN A 670 75.70 22.57 -5.27
CA GLN A 670 74.89 23.77 -4.99
C GLN A 670 73.64 23.78 -5.94
N THR A 671 72.62 24.61 -5.67
CA THR A 671 71.63 25.33 -6.56
C THR A 671 71.44 24.95 -8.08
N THR A 672 70.28 25.09 -8.76
CA THR A 672 69.14 26.06 -8.61
C THR A 672 67.87 25.75 -9.49
N ARG A 673 66.75 26.46 -9.19
CA ARG A 673 65.63 26.90 -10.09
C ARG A 673 64.62 25.83 -10.59
N ARG A 674 63.29 26.02 -10.38
CA ARG A 674 62.27 26.86 -11.12
C ARG A 674 62.06 26.37 -12.57
N LYS A 675 60.85 26.27 -13.15
CA LYS A 675 59.48 26.81 -12.89
C LYS A 675 58.47 25.86 -13.61
N LYS A 676 57.14 25.93 -13.46
CA LYS A 676 56.24 26.90 -12.82
C LYS A 676 55.03 26.16 -12.24
#